data_AF-A0A955ZA37-F1
#
_entry.id   AF-A0A955ZA37-F1
#
_cell.length_a   1.000
_cell.length_b   1.000
_cell.length_c   1.000
_cell.angle_alpha   90.00
_cell.angle_beta   90.00
_cell.angle_gamma   90.00
#
_symmetry.space_group_name_H-M   'P 1'
#
loop_
_entity.id
_entity.type
_entity.pdbx_description
1 polymer ?
#
loop_
_entity_poly.entity_id
_entity_poly.type
_entity_poly.pdbx_seq_one_letter_code
_entity_poly.pdbx_strand_id
1 'polypeptide(L)'
;MRSLDLRLLRPTSVALATLVLGAAALVSHGARAAWPPAPGADMRDKANWPNDFNARWNYISYFPERKTQSPLLDADIKLGAAGMSIDRAWTETIGSDEVRIAVIDSGVHWENADLVNKAWLNAGELGGTKKPQDAQGQPCGGAGALAGYDCNGDGMFTVADYRDDPRFAGAVPGEKCFADGERTKLSDKDRIKGDLNRNCILDPGDLILMFSDGVDDDANGYTDDISGWDFFKNDNDPYDDTRYGHGTGEARDSTAEANNGSGDPGVCPGCRFIPLRVGDSFITDSNVFGKAVVYAADNGAKVVQEALGTINQTTFSRAAIDYAYGKGLIVVASMADENSRHHNMPGTANHVLTVHSIRYDEQKPETSSTFLAFDTCSNYGGHLSLSVSGTSCSSEATGRGSGIAGLLYSMAAKEKLQLTAEEAIQIFKMYADDVDVAESRGERPVYYFSKAGFDQRFGYGRANAFRMVEAVKARLIPPEVDIVSPEWFSVLYADRTSGPVPIMGRVAAARAPSYDFKVEWAPGVQPEEGDYKPLAPPLVNVPGATVSGGAATPLAQIDPRQIDTSHPRDPDSPLGENDRSISVRVQAVAHYPNGDVRGEARRVVAIVNDKNGGDPDLLPGFPISLGSSAEGSPKLADIDGDGVRDIIQPTTDGKLHVLTLKSGRPEEVAGFPYLTRIDDGLNKDLGATEPTVPSYLAGAAYKAGAAGGIDPTTVRESLMNSPAIGDLDGDGKPEIVVATWPGTIYVVNSKGQDLPGWPKRLPLVPSCSLDPSKPSPPGCMDYTHGFARGVYGAPVLADMDKDGKPEIIIGAFDGNIYVYKLDGTVLDGFPVALASKASDTPRRIMSTPTVVDLNGDGIPEIVSGSNQQIGGGGNAGPVFVVDGRGNKAPGGPYLPNWPITMTSLSLFPVVAEGITSSQAAADFDGDGRPDILVQGNGAPPLVLKADPGAQPG
;
A
#
# COMPACT_ATOMS: atom_id res chain seq x y z
N MET A 1 -10.50 34.76 -5.54
CA MET A 1 -10.46 33.76 -4.47
C MET A 1 -11.88 33.24 -4.27
N ARG A 2 -12.29 32.24 -5.05
CA ARG A 2 -13.55 31.51 -4.84
C ARG A 2 -13.22 30.34 -3.93
N SER A 3 -13.99 30.19 -2.86
CA SER A 3 -13.88 29.14 -1.85
C SER A 3 -13.81 27.76 -2.49
N LEU A 4 -12.74 27.01 -2.22
CA LEU A 4 -12.74 25.56 -2.36
C LEU A 4 -13.72 25.03 -1.30
N ASP A 5 -14.89 24.57 -1.74
CA ASP A 5 -15.79 23.77 -0.91
C ASP A 5 -15.26 22.33 -0.94
N LEU A 6 -14.22 22.09 -0.14
CA LEU A 6 -13.61 20.78 0.12
C LEU A 6 -14.56 19.97 1.03
N ARG A 7 -15.68 19.52 0.47
CA ARG A 7 -16.44 18.39 1.02
C ARG A 7 -15.83 17.11 0.45
N LEU A 8 -14.64 16.79 0.92
CA LEU A 8 -14.09 15.45 0.78
C LEU A 8 -14.77 14.55 1.80
N LEU A 9 -15.58 13.64 1.24
CA LEU A 9 -15.74 12.25 1.65
C LEU A 9 -15.29 11.93 3.09
N ARG A 10 -16.22 12.09 4.03
CA ARG A 10 -16.56 10.88 4.78
C ARG A 10 -17.28 9.97 3.80
N PRO A 11 -17.17 8.62 3.90
CA PRO A 11 -18.36 7.85 3.60
C PRO A 11 -19.43 8.53 4.47
N THR A 12 -20.39 9.23 3.86
CA THR A 12 -21.59 9.58 4.61
C THR A 12 -21.93 8.30 5.32
N SER A 13 -22.05 8.36 6.65
CA SER A 13 -22.77 7.36 7.40
C SER A 13 -24.11 7.28 6.68
N VAL A 14 -24.19 6.38 5.69
CA VAL A 14 -25.41 5.72 5.35
C VAL A 14 -25.67 5.09 6.68
N ALA A 15 -26.56 5.73 7.45
CA ALA A 15 -27.44 4.98 8.30
C ALA A 15 -28.00 3.91 7.35
N LEU A 16 -27.28 2.79 7.27
CA LEU A 16 -27.77 1.58 6.67
C LEU A 16 -29.07 1.42 7.40
N ALA A 17 -30.16 1.51 6.67
CA ALA A 17 -31.46 1.20 7.22
C ALA A 17 -31.30 -0.14 7.93
N THR A 18 -31.30 -0.11 9.26
CA THR A 18 -31.54 -1.27 10.10
C THR A 18 -32.91 -1.76 9.73
N LEU A 19 -32.97 -2.62 8.71
CA LEU A 19 -34.05 -3.55 8.38
C LEU A 19 -33.75 -4.24 7.04
N VAL A 20 -32.90 -5.27 7.08
CA VAL A 20 -33.28 -6.60 6.59
C VAL A 20 -32.78 -7.63 7.59
N LEU A 21 -33.51 -7.76 8.71
CA LEU A 21 -33.58 -9.02 9.43
C LEU A 21 -34.44 -9.96 8.58
N GLY A 22 -33.85 -11.08 8.15
CA GLY A 22 -34.60 -12.29 7.81
C GLY A 22 -34.92 -12.53 6.34
N ALA A 23 -33.98 -13.15 5.63
CA ALA A 23 -34.29 -14.16 4.61
C ALA A 23 -33.13 -15.16 4.45
N ALA A 24 -32.92 -16.00 5.47
CA ALA A 24 -32.62 -17.42 5.20
C ALA A 24 -33.93 -18.24 5.20
N ALA A 25 -35.06 -17.57 4.99
CA ALA A 25 -36.21 -18.17 4.33
C ALA A 25 -35.98 -17.98 2.83
N LEU A 26 -36.02 -19.07 2.09
CA LEU A 26 -36.03 -19.14 0.63
C LEU A 26 -36.93 -18.07 0.00
N VAL A 27 -36.40 -16.87 -0.26
CA VAL A 27 -36.60 -16.27 -1.56
C VAL A 27 -35.40 -16.76 -2.34
N SER A 28 -35.57 -17.90 -3.01
CA SER A 28 -34.64 -18.32 -4.05
C SER A 28 -34.62 -17.19 -5.08
N HIS A 29 -33.67 -16.26 -4.98
CA HIS A 29 -33.29 -15.50 -6.15
C HIS A 29 -32.72 -16.55 -7.09
N GLY A 30 -33.53 -16.96 -8.07
CA GLY A 30 -33.17 -18.04 -8.96
C GLY A 30 -31.85 -17.68 -9.61
N ALA A 31 -30.82 -18.51 -9.37
CA ALA A 31 -29.61 -18.47 -10.16
C ALA A 31 -29.99 -18.36 -11.63
N ARG A 32 -29.46 -17.38 -12.36
CA ARG A 32 -29.80 -17.25 -13.77
C ARG A 32 -29.12 -18.37 -14.52
N ALA A 33 -29.91 -19.27 -15.10
CA ALA A 33 -29.42 -20.47 -15.79
C ALA A 33 -28.51 -20.16 -17.00
N ALA A 34 -28.55 -18.93 -17.52
CA ALA A 34 -27.71 -18.46 -18.62
C ALA A 34 -26.42 -17.76 -18.16
N TRP A 35 -26.10 -17.82 -16.86
CA TRP A 35 -24.80 -17.41 -16.31
C TRP A 35 -23.97 -18.65 -15.95
N PRO A 36 -22.68 -18.73 -16.31
CA PRO A 36 -21.91 -17.77 -17.12
C PRO A 36 -22.45 -17.62 -18.56
N PRO A 37 -22.27 -16.45 -19.20
CA PRO A 37 -22.84 -16.20 -20.52
C PRO A 37 -22.10 -17.01 -21.58
N ALA A 38 -22.81 -17.46 -22.60
CA ALA A 38 -22.19 -18.18 -23.72
C ALA A 38 -21.26 -17.26 -24.54
N PRO A 39 -20.21 -17.81 -25.19
CA PRO A 39 -19.35 -17.02 -26.09
C PRO A 39 -20.15 -16.24 -27.14
N GLY A 40 -19.89 -14.93 -27.21
CA GLY A 40 -20.58 -14.02 -28.12
C GLY A 40 -22.03 -13.67 -27.75
N ALA A 41 -22.50 -14.02 -26.54
CA ALA A 41 -23.81 -13.61 -26.05
C ALA A 41 -23.99 -12.08 -26.06
N ASP A 42 -25.21 -11.61 -26.37
CA ASP A 42 -25.52 -10.18 -26.31
C ASP A 42 -25.70 -9.73 -24.86
N MET A 43 -24.74 -8.97 -24.36
CA MET A 43 -24.74 -8.46 -22.99
C MET A 43 -25.72 -7.29 -22.78
N ARG A 44 -26.48 -6.88 -23.80
CA ARG A 44 -27.67 -6.02 -23.60
C ARG A 44 -28.88 -6.81 -23.10
N ASP A 45 -28.94 -8.11 -23.36
CA ASP A 45 -29.98 -8.98 -22.83
C ASP A 45 -29.68 -9.37 -21.39
N LYS A 46 -30.53 -8.90 -20.47
CA LYS A 46 -30.41 -9.19 -19.04
C LYS A 46 -30.42 -10.68 -18.75
N ALA A 47 -31.03 -11.51 -19.61
CA ALA A 47 -31.01 -12.96 -19.41
C ALA A 47 -29.59 -13.54 -19.27
N ASN A 48 -28.58 -12.90 -19.90
CA ASN A 48 -27.18 -13.32 -19.87
C ASN A 48 -26.38 -12.79 -18.66
N TRP A 49 -27.02 -12.03 -17.76
CA TRP A 49 -26.37 -11.47 -16.57
C TRP A 49 -26.50 -12.43 -15.39
N PRO A 50 -25.60 -12.36 -14.37
CA PRO A 50 -25.90 -12.97 -13.10
C PRO A 50 -27.06 -12.22 -12.42
N ASN A 51 -27.71 -12.86 -11.44
CA ASN A 51 -28.95 -12.34 -10.85
C ASN A 51 -28.77 -11.06 -10.03
N ASP A 52 -27.54 -10.70 -9.70
CA ASP A 52 -27.08 -9.60 -8.86
C ASP A 52 -26.38 -8.48 -9.66
N PHE A 53 -26.18 -8.63 -10.97
CA PHE A 53 -25.55 -7.56 -11.78
C PHE A 53 -26.53 -6.47 -12.21
N ASN A 54 -26.19 -5.22 -11.87
CA ASN A 54 -27.03 -4.04 -12.11
C ASN A 54 -26.61 -3.18 -13.32
N ALA A 55 -25.93 -3.75 -14.33
CA ALA A 55 -25.52 -3.03 -15.56
C ALA A 55 -24.59 -1.83 -15.31
N ARG A 56 -23.63 -1.97 -14.36
CA ARG A 56 -22.71 -0.90 -13.99
C ARG A 56 -21.94 -0.40 -15.22
N TRP A 57 -22.03 0.91 -15.49
CA TRP A 57 -21.55 1.52 -16.75
C TRP A 57 -20.08 1.20 -17.07
N ASN A 58 -19.24 1.07 -16.04
CA ASN A 58 -17.82 0.80 -16.16
C ASN A 58 -17.49 -0.65 -16.51
N TYR A 59 -18.47 -1.57 -16.43
CA TYR A 59 -18.35 -2.94 -16.90
C TYR A 59 -18.76 -3.10 -18.38
N ILE A 60 -19.71 -2.29 -18.85
CA ILE A 60 -20.44 -2.60 -20.09
C ILE A 60 -19.72 -2.17 -21.38
N SER A 61 -19.90 -2.97 -22.43
CA SER A 61 -19.32 -2.82 -23.76
C SER A 61 -20.19 -2.00 -24.73
N TYR A 62 -21.18 -1.28 -24.21
CA TYR A 62 -22.14 -0.49 -24.96
C TYR A 62 -22.53 0.78 -24.21
N PHE A 63 -23.16 1.74 -24.89
CA PHE A 63 -23.70 2.93 -24.23
C PHE A 63 -25.05 2.59 -23.58
N PRO A 64 -25.22 2.83 -22.26
CA PRO A 64 -26.50 2.65 -21.59
C PRO A 64 -27.53 3.67 -22.12
N GLU A 65 -28.81 3.44 -21.82
CA GLU A 65 -29.87 4.38 -22.21
C GLU A 65 -29.61 5.77 -21.58
N ARG A 66 -29.56 6.81 -22.41
CA ARG A 66 -29.31 8.19 -21.98
C ARG A 66 -30.57 9.05 -22.10
N LYS A 67 -30.77 9.91 -21.10
CA LYS A 67 -31.83 10.92 -21.02
C LYS A 67 -31.41 12.28 -21.57
N THR A 68 -30.10 12.52 -21.69
CA THR A 68 -29.58 13.76 -22.27
C THR A 68 -29.79 13.79 -23.79
N GLN A 69 -30.10 14.98 -24.33
CA GLN A 69 -30.11 15.24 -25.76
C GLN A 69 -28.72 15.64 -26.30
N SER A 70 -27.74 15.85 -25.41
CA SER A 70 -26.37 16.18 -25.82
C SER A 70 -25.72 15.00 -26.54
N PRO A 71 -25.03 15.25 -27.67
CA PRO A 71 -24.25 14.21 -28.33
C PRO A 71 -23.15 13.70 -27.38
N LEU A 72 -22.76 12.43 -27.54
CA LEU A 72 -21.51 11.94 -26.96
C LEU A 72 -20.33 12.68 -27.61
N LEU A 73 -19.19 12.72 -26.92
CA LEU A 73 -17.94 13.13 -27.58
C LEU A 73 -17.62 12.18 -28.75
N ASP A 74 -16.98 12.73 -29.77
CA ASP A 74 -16.48 11.93 -30.90
C ASP A 74 -15.49 10.85 -30.42
N ALA A 75 -14.73 11.14 -29.35
CA ALA A 75 -13.86 10.19 -28.68
C ALA A 75 -14.64 8.99 -28.10
N ASP A 76 -15.73 9.24 -27.36
CA ASP A 76 -16.61 8.16 -26.86
C ASP A 76 -17.14 7.32 -28.03
N ILE A 77 -17.69 7.97 -29.07
CA ILE A 77 -18.27 7.28 -30.25
C ILE A 77 -17.21 6.40 -30.94
N LYS A 78 -15.98 6.90 -31.08
CA LYS A 78 -14.84 6.17 -31.66
C LYS A 78 -14.48 4.93 -30.84
N LEU A 79 -14.48 5.04 -29.51
CA LEU A 79 -14.21 3.91 -28.62
C LEU A 79 -15.36 2.91 -28.58
N GLY A 80 -16.60 3.37 -28.73
CA GLY A 80 -17.79 2.54 -28.92
C GLY A 80 -18.30 1.82 -27.65
N ALA A 81 -17.73 2.11 -26.48
CA ALA A 81 -18.10 1.50 -25.20
C ALA A 81 -18.07 2.55 -24.07
N ALA A 82 -19.05 2.49 -23.17
CA ALA A 82 -19.09 3.33 -21.98
C ALA A 82 -18.03 2.92 -20.95
N GLY A 83 -17.82 1.62 -20.74
CA GLY A 83 -16.88 1.08 -19.77
C GLY A 83 -15.76 0.27 -20.41
N MET A 84 -15.21 -0.65 -19.61
CA MET A 84 -14.01 -1.44 -19.94
C MET A 84 -14.32 -2.75 -20.68
N SER A 85 -15.56 -2.94 -21.14
CA SER A 85 -16.01 -4.15 -21.84
C SER A 85 -15.78 -5.45 -21.06
N ILE A 86 -15.92 -5.41 -19.74
CA ILE A 86 -15.82 -6.57 -18.84
C ILE A 86 -16.96 -7.55 -19.09
N ASP A 87 -18.18 -7.04 -19.28
CA ASP A 87 -19.36 -7.82 -19.63
C ASP A 87 -19.10 -8.74 -20.84
N ARG A 88 -18.40 -8.23 -21.86
CA ARG A 88 -18.06 -8.97 -23.06
C ARG A 88 -16.91 -9.95 -22.82
N ALA A 89 -15.95 -9.60 -21.97
CA ALA A 89 -14.89 -10.52 -21.54
C ALA A 89 -15.47 -11.76 -20.83
N TRP A 90 -16.54 -11.58 -20.03
CA TRP A 90 -17.26 -12.68 -19.38
C TRP A 90 -17.85 -13.72 -20.34
N THR A 91 -18.12 -13.35 -21.59
CA THR A 91 -18.55 -14.32 -22.62
C THR A 91 -17.43 -15.28 -23.01
N GLU A 92 -16.17 -14.91 -22.80
CA GLU A 92 -15.01 -15.75 -23.08
C GLU A 92 -14.49 -16.44 -21.80
N THR A 93 -14.44 -15.72 -20.68
CA THR A 93 -14.09 -16.26 -19.36
C THR A 93 -14.62 -15.37 -18.25
N ILE A 94 -15.16 -15.96 -17.19
CA ILE A 94 -15.51 -15.24 -15.94
C ILE A 94 -14.39 -15.34 -14.88
N GLY A 95 -13.28 -15.99 -15.20
CA GLY A 95 -12.22 -16.32 -14.26
C GLY A 95 -12.04 -17.82 -14.04
N SER A 96 -11.06 -18.16 -13.21
CA SER A 96 -10.74 -19.53 -12.79
C SER A 96 -10.30 -19.54 -11.33
N ASP A 97 -10.72 -20.56 -10.58
CA ASP A 97 -10.32 -20.79 -9.18
C ASP A 97 -8.79 -20.94 -9.02
N GLU A 98 -8.08 -21.36 -10.09
CA GLU A 98 -6.62 -21.45 -10.11
C GLU A 98 -5.92 -20.09 -10.12
N VAL A 99 -6.63 -19.01 -10.47
CA VAL A 99 -6.09 -17.65 -10.52
C VAL A 99 -6.42 -16.93 -9.22
N ARG A 100 -5.36 -16.65 -8.44
CA ARG A 100 -5.43 -15.97 -7.15
C ARG A 100 -4.90 -14.54 -7.27
N ILE A 101 -5.65 -13.60 -6.71
CA ILE A 101 -5.31 -12.19 -6.58
C ILE A 101 -4.93 -11.93 -5.11
N ALA A 102 -3.69 -11.55 -4.85
CA ALA A 102 -3.27 -11.15 -3.52
C ALA A 102 -3.78 -9.73 -3.24
N VAL A 103 -4.71 -9.59 -2.30
CA VAL A 103 -5.24 -8.29 -1.84
C VAL A 103 -4.41 -7.89 -0.64
N ILE A 104 -3.45 -6.99 -0.87
CA ILE A 104 -2.54 -6.47 0.16
C ILE A 104 -3.14 -5.16 0.68
N ASP A 105 -3.70 -5.16 1.89
CA ASP A 105 -4.52 -4.03 2.39
C ASP A 105 -4.68 -4.05 3.94
N SER A 106 -5.74 -3.42 4.46
CA SER A 106 -6.11 -3.35 5.89
C SER A 106 -6.65 -4.65 6.48
N GLY A 107 -6.76 -5.71 5.67
CA GLY A 107 -7.42 -6.96 6.01
C GLY A 107 -8.82 -7.09 5.41
N VAL A 108 -9.57 -8.10 5.85
CA VAL A 108 -10.91 -8.41 5.33
C VAL A 108 -11.93 -8.61 6.46
N HIS A 109 -13.18 -8.21 6.21
CA HIS A 109 -14.30 -8.55 7.06
C HIS A 109 -14.78 -9.97 6.72
N TRP A 110 -14.50 -10.94 7.59
CA TRP A 110 -14.86 -12.33 7.37
C TRP A 110 -16.37 -12.54 7.16
N GLU A 111 -17.21 -11.70 7.78
CA GLU A 111 -18.66 -11.79 7.65
C GLU A 111 -19.23 -11.23 6.33
N ASN A 112 -18.38 -10.80 5.39
CA ASN A 112 -18.85 -10.31 4.11
C ASN A 112 -19.38 -11.46 3.24
N ALA A 113 -20.71 -11.56 3.17
CA ALA A 113 -21.40 -12.60 2.40
C ALA A 113 -21.07 -12.66 0.90
N ASP A 114 -20.53 -11.57 0.33
CA ASP A 114 -20.13 -11.49 -1.08
C ASP A 114 -18.72 -12.06 -1.36
N LEU A 115 -17.96 -12.29 -0.28
CA LEU A 115 -16.55 -12.71 -0.30
C LEU A 115 -16.27 -14.00 0.46
N VAL A 116 -17.19 -14.47 1.30
CA VAL A 116 -16.98 -15.62 2.20
C VAL A 116 -16.50 -16.88 1.46
N ASN A 117 -17.01 -17.13 0.25
CA ASN A 117 -16.60 -18.24 -0.61
C ASN A 117 -15.54 -17.85 -1.64
N LYS A 118 -14.91 -16.68 -1.50
CA LYS A 118 -13.92 -16.13 -2.45
C LYS A 118 -12.52 -16.01 -1.87
N ALA A 119 -12.41 -15.94 -0.54
CA ALA A 119 -11.12 -16.07 0.14
C ALA A 119 -10.51 -17.45 -0.18
N TRP A 120 -9.21 -17.46 -0.47
CA TRP A 120 -8.46 -18.67 -0.72
C TRP A 120 -8.23 -19.44 0.59
N LEU A 121 -8.41 -20.77 0.54
CA LEU A 121 -8.06 -21.66 1.64
C LEU A 121 -6.78 -22.42 1.31
N ASN A 122 -5.80 -22.38 2.20
CA ASN A 122 -4.58 -23.15 2.08
C ASN A 122 -4.86 -24.64 2.39
N ALA A 123 -5.02 -25.44 1.34
CA ALA A 123 -5.19 -26.89 1.47
C ALA A 123 -3.98 -27.58 2.11
N GLY A 124 -2.79 -26.96 2.06
CA GLY A 124 -1.58 -27.43 2.73
C GLY A 124 -1.75 -27.48 4.26
N GLU A 125 -2.38 -26.46 4.83
CA GLU A 125 -2.69 -26.37 6.26
C GLU A 125 -3.97 -27.13 6.66
N LEU A 126 -4.85 -27.42 5.71
CA LEU A 126 -6.12 -28.12 5.95
C LEU A 126 -6.03 -29.63 5.64
N GLY A 127 -4.91 -30.26 6.00
CA GLY A 127 -4.65 -31.69 5.77
C GLY A 127 -5.30 -32.63 6.80
N GLY A 128 -5.24 -33.94 6.53
CA GLY A 128 -5.60 -34.97 7.52
C GLY A 128 -7.00 -34.82 8.11
N THR A 129 -7.08 -34.65 9.43
CA THR A 129 -8.34 -34.45 10.14
C THR A 129 -8.93 -33.06 9.96
N LYS A 130 -8.18 -32.08 9.46
CA LYS A 130 -8.63 -30.71 9.18
C LYS A 130 -9.44 -30.63 7.87
N LYS A 131 -9.35 -31.64 6.98
CA LYS A 131 -10.17 -31.74 5.75
C LYS A 131 -11.68 -31.69 6.05
N PRO A 132 -12.51 -31.13 5.15
CA PRO A 132 -13.95 -31.11 5.34
C PRO A 132 -14.55 -32.53 5.24
N GLN A 133 -15.69 -32.73 5.91
CA GLN A 133 -16.43 -33.98 5.95
C GLN A 133 -17.85 -33.78 5.45
N ASP A 134 -18.42 -34.83 4.84
CA ASP A 134 -19.84 -34.82 4.48
C ASP A 134 -20.74 -34.81 5.73
N ALA A 135 -22.05 -34.69 5.53
CA ALA A 135 -23.03 -34.67 6.62
C ALA A 135 -23.08 -35.95 7.48
N GLN A 136 -22.38 -37.02 7.09
CA GLN A 136 -22.24 -38.29 7.83
C GLN A 136 -20.85 -38.43 8.48
N GLY A 137 -20.00 -37.40 8.40
CA GLY A 137 -18.63 -37.41 8.92
C GLY A 137 -17.67 -38.26 8.08
N GLN A 138 -18.00 -38.52 6.81
CA GLN A 138 -17.13 -39.27 5.90
C GLN A 138 -16.28 -38.32 5.04
N PRO A 139 -15.16 -38.79 4.46
CA PRO A 139 -14.32 -37.97 3.58
C PRO A 139 -15.10 -37.46 2.36
N CYS A 140 -14.87 -36.21 1.98
CA CYS A 140 -15.50 -35.60 0.82
C CYS A 140 -14.98 -36.12 -0.53
N GLY A 141 -15.68 -35.72 -1.59
CA GLY A 141 -15.38 -36.09 -2.98
C GLY A 141 -14.23 -35.29 -3.59
N GLY A 142 -14.37 -34.93 -4.86
CA GLY A 142 -13.36 -34.21 -5.63
C GLY A 142 -12.34 -35.09 -6.35
N ALA A 143 -11.54 -34.46 -7.22
CA ALA A 143 -10.51 -35.10 -8.02
C ALA A 143 -9.22 -34.27 -8.06
N GLY A 144 -8.08 -34.93 -8.31
CA GLY A 144 -6.79 -34.26 -8.38
C GLY A 144 -6.45 -33.54 -7.06
N ALA A 145 -6.16 -32.24 -7.14
CA ALA A 145 -5.85 -31.40 -5.97
C ALA A 145 -7.05 -31.24 -5.01
N LEU A 146 -8.29 -31.44 -5.48
CA LEU A 146 -9.51 -31.31 -4.68
C LEU A 146 -9.94 -32.62 -4.00
N ALA A 147 -9.18 -33.71 -4.15
CA ALA A 147 -9.55 -35.00 -3.58
C ALA A 147 -9.64 -34.94 -2.04
N GLY A 148 -10.83 -35.18 -1.51
CA GLY A 148 -11.16 -35.08 -0.10
C GLY A 148 -11.53 -33.68 0.38
N TYR A 149 -11.69 -32.70 -0.51
CA TYR A 149 -11.99 -31.31 -0.18
C TYR A 149 -13.33 -30.81 -0.74
N ASP A 150 -13.73 -31.28 -1.92
CA ASP A 150 -14.96 -30.85 -2.60
C ASP A 150 -16.16 -31.70 -2.14
N CYS A 151 -16.90 -31.18 -1.15
CA CYS A 151 -18.02 -31.88 -0.53
C CYS A 151 -19.34 -31.60 -1.25
N ASN A 152 -19.48 -30.40 -1.82
CA ASN A 152 -20.70 -29.95 -2.48
C ASN A 152 -20.72 -30.31 -3.99
N GLY A 153 -19.59 -30.75 -4.55
CA GLY A 153 -19.43 -31.17 -5.94
C GLY A 153 -19.35 -30.01 -6.94
N ASP A 154 -19.03 -28.79 -6.50
CA ASP A 154 -18.95 -27.61 -7.36
C ASP A 154 -17.59 -27.44 -8.04
N GLY A 155 -16.61 -28.29 -7.70
CA GLY A 155 -15.27 -28.26 -8.28
C GLY A 155 -14.38 -27.15 -7.71
N MET A 156 -14.71 -26.60 -6.55
CA MET A 156 -13.92 -25.61 -5.81
C MET A 156 -13.67 -26.10 -4.38
N PHE A 157 -12.64 -25.57 -3.72
CA PHE A 157 -12.45 -25.75 -2.28
C PHE A 157 -12.72 -24.45 -1.55
N THR A 158 -13.82 -24.40 -0.80
CA THR A 158 -14.36 -23.19 -0.15
C THR A 158 -14.77 -23.47 1.29
N VAL A 159 -15.15 -22.42 2.01
CA VAL A 159 -15.82 -22.56 3.31
C VAL A 159 -17.16 -23.30 3.18
N ALA A 160 -17.84 -23.22 2.04
CA ALA A 160 -19.09 -23.93 1.81
C ALA A 160 -18.95 -25.46 1.90
N ASP A 161 -17.75 -26.01 1.67
CA ASP A 161 -17.47 -27.44 1.83
C ASP A 161 -17.55 -27.90 3.30
N TYR A 162 -17.33 -26.99 4.25
CA TYR A 162 -17.45 -27.27 5.69
C TYR A 162 -18.88 -27.08 6.23
N ARG A 163 -19.80 -26.52 5.45
CA ARG A 163 -21.15 -26.13 5.93
C ARG A 163 -21.91 -27.29 6.57
N ASP A 164 -21.87 -28.45 5.93
CA ASP A 164 -22.63 -29.63 6.34
C ASP A 164 -21.79 -30.58 7.22
N ASP A 165 -20.53 -30.24 7.48
CA ASP A 165 -19.61 -31.00 8.32
C ASP A 165 -20.14 -31.08 9.77
N PRO A 166 -20.25 -32.27 10.40
CA PRO A 166 -20.82 -32.43 11.73
C PRO A 166 -20.14 -31.61 12.85
N ARG A 167 -18.88 -31.20 12.63
CA ARG A 167 -18.12 -30.34 13.55
C ARG A 167 -18.61 -28.90 13.52
N PHE A 168 -19.07 -28.42 12.37
CA PHE A 168 -19.55 -27.06 12.14
C PHE A 168 -21.08 -26.96 12.18
N ALA A 169 -21.76 -28.00 11.72
CA ALA A 169 -23.19 -28.02 11.50
C ALA A 169 -24.01 -28.13 12.79
N GLY A 170 -25.18 -27.47 12.76
CA GLY A 170 -26.19 -27.47 13.81
C GLY A 170 -26.15 -26.21 14.68
N ALA A 171 -27.32 -25.68 15.00
CA ALA A 171 -27.46 -24.53 15.90
C ALA A 171 -27.02 -24.89 17.33
N VAL A 172 -26.50 -23.91 18.06
CA VAL A 172 -26.17 -24.00 19.49
C VAL A 172 -27.24 -23.26 20.29
N PRO A 173 -28.24 -23.96 20.88
CA PRO A 173 -29.38 -23.31 21.49
C PRO A 173 -29.01 -22.31 22.58
N GLY A 174 -29.49 -21.07 22.45
CA GLY A 174 -29.25 -20.00 23.42
C GLY A 174 -27.92 -19.25 23.29
N GLU A 175 -27.01 -19.70 22.43
CA GLU A 175 -25.81 -18.94 22.07
C GLU A 175 -26.11 -18.07 20.85
N LYS A 176 -26.47 -16.81 21.09
CA LYS A 176 -26.75 -15.84 20.02
C LYS A 176 -25.48 -15.41 19.30
N CYS A 177 -25.57 -15.28 17.97
CA CYS A 177 -24.55 -14.60 17.17
C CYS A 177 -24.79 -13.08 17.17
N PHE A 178 -23.78 -12.30 16.82
CA PHE A 178 -23.80 -10.84 16.73
C PHE A 178 -24.38 -10.39 15.39
N ALA A 179 -25.25 -9.39 15.43
CA ALA A 179 -25.88 -8.78 14.27
C ALA A 179 -24.99 -7.73 13.59
N ASP A 180 -23.88 -7.36 14.22
CA ASP A 180 -22.91 -6.37 13.78
C ASP A 180 -21.47 -6.89 13.93
N GLY A 181 -20.57 -6.46 13.03
CA GLY A 181 -19.17 -6.87 13.07
C GLY A 181 -18.36 -6.27 14.23
N GLU A 182 -18.87 -5.22 14.88
CA GLU A 182 -18.33 -4.66 16.13
C GLU A 182 -18.68 -5.53 17.36
N ARG A 183 -19.61 -6.49 17.19
CA ARG A 183 -20.05 -7.43 18.22
C ARG A 183 -20.67 -6.75 19.44
N THR A 184 -21.38 -5.66 19.20
CA THR A 184 -22.06 -4.90 20.26
C THR A 184 -23.53 -5.28 20.37
N LYS A 185 -24.11 -5.92 19.34
CA LYS A 185 -25.54 -6.22 19.24
C LYS A 185 -25.75 -7.70 18.96
N LEU A 186 -26.46 -8.38 19.85
CA LEU A 186 -26.90 -9.76 19.61
C LEU A 186 -28.01 -9.80 18.56
N SER A 187 -27.97 -10.81 17.70
CA SER A 187 -29.06 -11.14 16.79
C SER A 187 -30.11 -12.03 17.48
N ASP A 188 -31.26 -12.19 16.85
CA ASP A 188 -32.28 -13.15 17.31
C ASP A 188 -31.92 -14.62 17.00
N LYS A 189 -30.88 -14.85 16.18
CA LYS A 189 -30.47 -16.18 15.73
C LYS A 189 -29.46 -16.79 16.69
N ASP A 190 -29.63 -18.08 16.94
CA ASP A 190 -28.59 -18.89 17.56
C ASP A 190 -27.49 -19.15 16.52
N ARG A 191 -26.23 -19.08 16.93
CA ARG A 191 -25.08 -19.42 16.08
C ARG A 191 -25.11 -20.90 15.71
N ILE A 192 -24.43 -21.26 14.62
CA ILE A 192 -24.09 -22.67 14.37
C ILE A 192 -22.84 -23.05 15.17
N LYS A 193 -22.59 -24.35 15.40
CA LYS A 193 -21.41 -24.81 16.18
C LYS A 193 -20.10 -24.25 15.63
N GLY A 194 -20.00 -24.24 14.31
CA GLY A 194 -18.84 -23.80 13.56
C GLY A 194 -18.57 -22.32 13.56
N ASP A 195 -19.60 -21.49 13.77
CA ASP A 195 -19.48 -20.03 13.90
C ASP A 195 -18.92 -19.73 15.31
N LEU A 196 -17.58 -19.79 15.42
CA LEU A 196 -16.84 -19.63 16.67
C LEU A 196 -16.62 -18.16 16.99
N ASN A 197 -16.46 -17.32 15.96
CA ASN A 197 -16.31 -15.88 16.11
C ASN A 197 -17.66 -15.16 16.39
N ARG A 198 -18.77 -15.88 16.24
CA ARG A 198 -20.17 -15.50 16.50
C ARG A 198 -20.69 -14.39 15.59
N ASN A 199 -20.26 -14.28 14.35
CA ASN A 199 -20.71 -13.23 13.43
C ASN A 199 -21.92 -13.63 12.53
N CYS A 200 -22.58 -14.74 12.85
CA CYS A 200 -23.77 -15.28 12.18
C CYS A 200 -23.51 -15.90 10.78
N ILE A 201 -22.26 -16.06 10.37
CA ILE A 201 -21.89 -16.75 9.14
C ILE A 201 -20.85 -17.82 9.45
N LEU A 202 -20.72 -18.82 8.58
CA LEU A 202 -19.54 -19.69 8.59
C LEU A 202 -18.53 -19.10 7.61
N ASP A 203 -17.34 -18.78 8.08
CA ASP A 203 -16.33 -18.05 7.30
C ASP A 203 -14.90 -18.60 7.47
N PRO A 204 -13.89 -18.06 6.76
CA PRO A 204 -12.51 -18.50 6.91
C PRO A 204 -11.94 -18.26 8.33
N GLY A 205 -12.35 -17.20 9.01
CA GLY A 205 -11.96 -16.90 10.39
C GLY A 205 -12.41 -18.00 11.37
N ASP A 206 -13.56 -18.63 11.13
CA ASP A 206 -13.99 -19.80 11.90
C ASP A 206 -13.10 -21.03 11.68
N LEU A 207 -12.63 -21.24 10.44
CA LEU A 207 -11.68 -22.32 10.13
C LEU A 207 -10.33 -22.07 10.83
N ILE A 208 -9.85 -20.82 10.83
CA ILE A 208 -8.65 -20.40 11.58
C ILE A 208 -8.83 -20.72 13.07
N LEU A 209 -9.93 -20.28 13.68
CA LEU A 209 -10.20 -20.52 15.10
C LEU A 209 -10.33 -22.01 15.46
N MET A 210 -10.87 -22.83 14.54
CA MET A 210 -11.08 -24.25 14.76
C MET A 210 -9.80 -25.08 14.59
N PHE A 211 -8.97 -24.76 13.60
CA PHE A 211 -7.92 -25.65 13.12
C PHE A 211 -6.49 -25.21 13.40
N SER A 212 -6.27 -23.98 13.87
CA SER A 212 -4.91 -23.53 14.23
C SER A 212 -4.36 -24.37 15.39
N ASP A 213 -3.29 -25.13 15.16
CA ASP A 213 -2.63 -25.99 16.15
C ASP A 213 -1.15 -25.64 16.39
N GLY A 214 -0.68 -24.54 15.80
CA GLY A 214 0.67 -24.02 15.92
C GLY A 214 1.69 -24.76 15.05
N VAL A 215 1.23 -25.50 14.04
CA VAL A 215 2.09 -26.27 13.11
C VAL A 215 1.98 -25.66 11.72
N ASP A 216 3.14 -25.41 11.10
CA ASP A 216 3.26 -25.10 9.67
C ASP A 216 3.26 -26.44 8.90
N ASP A 217 2.08 -26.93 8.52
CA ASP A 217 1.91 -28.27 7.93
C ASP A 217 2.47 -28.36 6.49
N ASP A 218 2.48 -27.25 5.75
CA ASP A 218 3.00 -27.19 4.39
C ASP A 218 4.48 -26.74 4.31
N ALA A 219 5.06 -26.36 5.44
CA ALA A 219 6.44 -25.91 5.63
C ALA A 219 6.81 -24.70 4.75
N ASN A 220 5.85 -23.80 4.53
CA ASN A 220 6.04 -22.57 3.75
C ASN A 220 6.64 -21.41 4.57
N GLY A 221 6.78 -21.58 5.89
CA GLY A 221 7.31 -20.59 6.83
C GLY A 221 6.26 -19.75 7.56
N TYR A 222 4.98 -20.01 7.35
CA TYR A 222 3.86 -19.27 7.90
C TYR A 222 2.91 -20.24 8.61
N THR A 223 3.04 -20.32 9.92
CA THR A 223 2.28 -21.29 10.74
C THR A 223 0.77 -21.06 10.68
N ASP A 224 0.03 -22.09 10.29
CA ASP A 224 -1.42 -22.12 10.21
C ASP A 224 -1.99 -21.03 9.27
N ASP A 225 -1.33 -20.73 8.14
CA ASP A 225 -1.77 -19.72 7.16
C ASP A 225 -2.98 -20.16 6.31
N ILE A 226 -4.01 -20.67 7.00
CA ILE A 226 -5.23 -21.30 6.51
C ILE A 226 -5.97 -20.43 5.48
N SER A 227 -5.99 -19.10 5.66
CA SER A 227 -6.60 -18.19 4.70
C SER A 227 -5.86 -16.85 4.66
N GLY A 228 -4.62 -16.88 4.20
CA GLY A 228 -3.77 -15.70 4.09
C GLY A 228 -3.01 -15.40 5.38
N TRP A 229 -2.54 -14.16 5.53
CA TRP A 229 -1.59 -13.80 6.58
C TRP A 229 -1.71 -12.33 7.02
N ASP A 230 -1.56 -12.07 8.32
CA ASP A 230 -1.43 -10.71 8.88
C ASP A 230 0.04 -10.38 9.13
N PHE A 231 0.64 -9.57 8.25
CA PHE A 231 2.00 -9.06 8.40
C PHE A 231 2.10 -7.86 9.35
N PHE A 232 0.98 -7.20 9.65
CA PHE A 232 0.92 -6.10 10.59
C PHE A 232 1.02 -6.58 12.04
N LYS A 233 0.42 -7.74 12.33
CA LYS A 233 0.46 -8.39 13.66
C LYS A 233 1.40 -9.59 13.73
N ASN A 234 1.82 -10.10 12.56
CA ASN A 234 2.62 -11.31 12.40
C ASN A 234 1.89 -12.56 12.89
N ASP A 235 0.63 -12.73 12.50
CA ASP A 235 -0.19 -13.90 12.80
C ASP A 235 -0.98 -14.37 11.57
N ASN A 236 -1.76 -15.44 11.74
CA ASN A 236 -2.46 -16.13 10.67
C ASN A 236 -3.89 -15.62 10.42
N ASP A 237 -4.30 -14.49 11.02
CA ASP A 237 -5.66 -13.97 10.91
C ASP A 237 -5.67 -12.57 10.29
N PRO A 238 -5.75 -12.44 8.94
CA PRO A 238 -5.82 -11.14 8.25
C PRO A 238 -7.19 -10.44 8.38
N TYR A 239 -7.88 -10.59 9.50
CA TYR A 239 -9.11 -9.87 9.81
C TYR A 239 -8.87 -8.36 9.98
N ASP A 240 -9.76 -7.55 9.43
CA ASP A 240 -9.77 -6.10 9.68
C ASP A 240 -10.45 -5.81 11.03
N ASP A 241 -9.68 -5.97 12.11
CA ASP A 241 -10.12 -5.73 13.49
C ASP A 241 -10.53 -4.28 13.77
N THR A 242 -9.99 -3.32 13.00
CA THR A 242 -10.31 -1.89 13.09
C THR A 242 -11.58 -1.49 12.34
N ARG A 243 -12.15 -2.42 11.57
CA ARG A 243 -13.33 -2.20 10.73
C ARG A 243 -13.14 -1.12 9.68
N TYR A 244 -11.92 -0.96 9.18
CA TYR A 244 -11.56 0.07 8.21
C TYR A 244 -12.28 -0.17 6.86
N GLY A 245 -12.35 -1.44 6.43
CA GLY A 245 -13.20 -1.91 5.33
C GLY A 245 -12.65 -1.70 3.93
N HIS A 246 -11.47 -1.07 3.78
CA HIS A 246 -10.86 -0.80 2.48
C HIS A 246 -10.50 -2.10 1.75
N GLY A 247 -9.73 -3.00 2.37
CA GLY A 247 -9.39 -4.30 1.77
C GLY A 247 -10.60 -5.16 1.42
N THR A 248 -11.69 -5.05 2.18
CA THR A 248 -12.96 -5.71 1.86
C THR A 248 -13.62 -5.12 0.61
N GLY A 249 -13.62 -3.80 0.45
CA GLY A 249 -14.11 -3.14 -0.76
C GLY A 249 -13.29 -3.52 -1.99
N GLU A 250 -11.97 -3.49 -1.82
CA GLU A 250 -10.98 -3.83 -2.84
C GLU A 250 -11.10 -5.28 -3.32
N ALA A 251 -11.29 -6.24 -2.41
CA ALA A 251 -11.56 -7.63 -2.77
C ALA A 251 -12.90 -7.81 -3.51
N ARG A 252 -13.92 -6.98 -3.20
CA ARG A 252 -15.21 -7.01 -3.90
C ARG A 252 -15.09 -6.51 -5.33
N ASP A 253 -14.35 -5.43 -5.56
CA ASP A 253 -14.15 -4.90 -6.91
C ASP A 253 -13.44 -5.92 -7.82
N SER A 254 -12.50 -6.70 -7.29
CA SER A 254 -11.77 -7.70 -8.07
C SER A 254 -12.46 -9.07 -8.17
N THR A 255 -13.03 -9.60 -7.08
CA THR A 255 -13.39 -11.04 -6.98
C THR A 255 -14.76 -11.37 -6.40
N ALA A 256 -15.61 -10.39 -6.06
CA ALA A 256 -16.94 -10.66 -5.48
C ALA A 256 -17.71 -11.72 -6.28
N GLU A 257 -18.36 -12.62 -5.55
CA GLU A 257 -19.09 -13.75 -6.11
C GLU A 257 -20.23 -13.26 -7.01
N ALA A 258 -20.49 -13.99 -8.10
CA ALA A 258 -21.59 -13.69 -8.99
C ALA A 258 -22.72 -14.71 -8.77
N ASN A 259 -23.96 -14.27 -8.99
CA ASN A 259 -25.16 -15.10 -8.95
C ASN A 259 -25.54 -15.58 -7.52
N ASN A 260 -25.08 -14.88 -6.48
CA ASN A 260 -25.37 -15.18 -5.08
C ASN A 260 -26.55 -14.34 -4.54
N GLY A 261 -27.01 -13.33 -5.29
CA GLY A 261 -28.10 -12.44 -4.88
C GLY A 261 -27.71 -11.41 -3.80
N SER A 262 -26.42 -11.24 -3.56
CA SER A 262 -25.81 -10.29 -2.64
C SER A 262 -24.93 -9.32 -3.44
N GLY A 263 -24.86 -8.06 -3.00
CA GLY A 263 -23.95 -7.09 -3.59
C GLY A 263 -24.06 -6.96 -5.12
N ASP A 264 -22.91 -7.01 -5.78
CA ASP A 264 -22.73 -7.02 -7.23
C ASP A 264 -21.44 -7.83 -7.53
N PRO A 265 -21.34 -8.51 -8.69
CA PRO A 265 -20.17 -9.31 -9.02
C PRO A 265 -18.89 -8.45 -9.18
N GLY A 266 -17.76 -9.02 -8.77
CA GLY A 266 -16.42 -8.48 -9.03
C GLY A 266 -16.03 -8.60 -10.50
N VAL A 267 -14.90 -8.02 -10.90
CA VAL A 267 -14.46 -8.11 -12.31
C VAL A 267 -14.09 -9.54 -12.73
N CYS A 268 -13.50 -10.34 -11.83
CA CYS A 268 -13.21 -11.76 -12.05
C CYS A 268 -13.97 -12.65 -11.04
N PRO A 269 -15.28 -12.89 -11.20
CA PRO A 269 -16.07 -13.68 -10.25
C PRO A 269 -15.60 -15.13 -10.08
N GLY A 270 -14.92 -15.69 -11.09
CA GLY A 270 -14.32 -17.02 -11.04
C GLY A 270 -12.97 -17.07 -10.32
N CYS A 271 -12.28 -15.93 -10.13
CA CYS A 271 -11.00 -15.87 -9.42
C CYS A 271 -11.16 -16.02 -7.90
N ARG A 272 -10.05 -16.23 -7.20
CA ARG A 272 -9.94 -16.18 -5.74
C ARG A 272 -9.10 -15.00 -5.28
N PHE A 273 -9.24 -14.61 -4.02
CA PHE A 273 -8.31 -13.67 -3.42
C PHE A 273 -7.58 -14.26 -2.21
N ILE A 274 -6.34 -13.83 -2.00
CA ILE A 274 -5.56 -14.12 -0.80
C ILE A 274 -5.57 -12.83 0.04
N PRO A 275 -6.22 -12.80 1.22
CA PRO A 275 -6.19 -11.64 2.09
C PRO A 275 -4.83 -11.53 2.76
N LEU A 276 -4.14 -10.40 2.56
CA LEU A 276 -2.85 -10.11 3.17
C LEU A 276 -2.94 -8.77 3.89
N ARG A 277 -2.99 -8.82 5.22
CA ARG A 277 -3.11 -7.61 6.03
C ARG A 277 -1.72 -7.01 6.28
N VAL A 278 -1.56 -5.73 5.96
CA VAL A 278 -0.28 -4.99 6.12
C VAL A 278 -0.41 -3.73 6.96
N GLY A 279 -1.62 -3.36 7.37
CA GLY A 279 -1.86 -2.24 8.27
C GLY A 279 -3.27 -2.28 8.84
N ASP A 280 -3.61 -1.26 9.61
CA ASP A 280 -4.98 -0.97 10.04
C ASP A 280 -5.70 0.04 9.12
N SER A 281 -5.09 0.33 7.98
CA SER A 281 -5.64 1.17 6.92
C SER A 281 -4.94 0.84 5.59
N PHE A 282 -5.19 1.62 4.54
CA PHE A 282 -4.45 1.55 3.28
C PHE A 282 -3.05 2.18 3.34
N ILE A 283 -2.52 2.54 4.52
CA ILE A 283 -1.16 3.07 4.69
C ILE A 283 -0.30 2.09 5.49
N THR A 284 0.91 1.77 5.01
CA THR A 284 1.82 0.81 5.65
C THR A 284 3.32 1.17 5.49
N ASP A 285 4.19 0.44 6.18
CA ASP A 285 5.64 0.44 5.95
C ASP A 285 5.99 -0.51 4.79
N SER A 286 6.98 -0.11 3.97
CA SER A 286 7.30 -0.85 2.75
C SER A 286 7.97 -2.21 2.99
N ASN A 287 8.56 -2.49 4.17
CA ASN A 287 9.01 -3.84 4.49
C ASN A 287 7.83 -4.77 4.80
N VAL A 288 6.79 -4.27 5.48
CA VAL A 288 5.55 -5.05 5.72
C VAL A 288 4.88 -5.38 4.38
N PHE A 289 4.76 -4.41 3.48
CA PHE A 289 4.31 -4.62 2.10
C PHE A 289 5.18 -5.64 1.35
N GLY A 290 6.51 -5.49 1.37
CA GLY A 290 7.44 -6.38 0.67
C GLY A 290 7.33 -7.85 1.12
N LYS A 291 7.14 -8.10 2.42
CA LYS A 291 6.91 -9.45 2.95
C LYS A 291 5.61 -10.06 2.41
N ALA A 292 4.54 -9.27 2.32
CA ALA A 292 3.27 -9.72 1.73
C ALA A 292 3.39 -10.04 0.22
N VAL A 293 4.13 -9.24 -0.55
CA VAL A 293 4.42 -9.52 -1.96
C VAL A 293 5.18 -10.84 -2.14
N VAL A 294 6.18 -11.09 -1.28
CA VAL A 294 6.94 -12.35 -1.30
C VAL A 294 6.03 -13.54 -0.99
N TYR A 295 5.18 -13.44 0.02
CA TYR A 295 4.20 -14.47 0.36
C TYR A 295 3.26 -14.76 -0.82
N ALA A 296 2.71 -13.72 -1.45
CA ALA A 296 1.85 -13.86 -2.62
C ALA A 296 2.55 -14.62 -3.76
N ALA A 297 3.80 -14.28 -4.05
CA ALA A 297 4.59 -14.92 -5.09
C ALA A 297 4.90 -16.39 -4.79
N ASP A 298 5.20 -16.72 -3.52
CA ASP A 298 5.48 -18.09 -3.10
C ASP A 298 4.21 -18.96 -3.00
N ASN A 299 3.06 -18.37 -2.68
CA ASN A 299 1.76 -19.04 -2.60
C ASN A 299 0.96 -19.02 -3.93
N GLY A 300 1.64 -18.74 -5.03
CA GLY A 300 1.11 -18.95 -6.39
C GLY A 300 0.07 -17.94 -6.84
N ALA A 301 0.01 -16.75 -6.24
CA ALA A 301 -0.77 -15.64 -6.79
C ALA A 301 -0.31 -15.31 -8.22
N LYS A 302 -1.20 -14.67 -8.99
CA LYS A 302 -0.90 -14.15 -10.34
C LYS A 302 -0.93 -12.64 -10.39
N VAL A 303 -1.59 -12.01 -9.43
CA VAL A 303 -1.79 -10.57 -9.35
C VAL A 303 -1.51 -10.14 -7.92
N VAL A 304 -0.71 -9.11 -7.76
CA VAL A 304 -0.66 -8.30 -6.53
C VAL A 304 -1.54 -7.09 -6.77
N GLN A 305 -2.61 -6.99 -5.99
CA GLN A 305 -3.49 -5.83 -5.94
C GLN A 305 -2.96 -4.90 -4.84
N GLU A 306 -2.36 -3.80 -5.26
CA GLU A 306 -1.71 -2.80 -4.41
C GLU A 306 -2.57 -1.53 -4.43
N ALA A 307 -3.64 -1.53 -3.65
CA ALA A 307 -4.55 -0.38 -3.51
C ALA A 307 -4.16 0.49 -2.30
N LEU A 308 -2.86 0.66 -2.03
CA LEU A 308 -2.37 1.25 -0.79
C LEU A 308 -1.32 2.35 -1.04
N GLY A 309 -0.74 2.86 0.04
CA GLY A 309 0.45 3.68 0.00
C GLY A 309 1.44 3.28 1.07
N THR A 310 2.73 3.33 0.76
CA THR A 310 3.78 3.18 1.74
C THR A 310 4.35 4.54 2.15
N ILE A 311 4.61 4.68 3.44
CA ILE A 311 5.21 5.89 4.03
C ILE A 311 6.71 6.05 3.71
N ASN A 312 7.30 5.06 3.05
CA ASN A 312 8.70 4.97 2.68
C ASN A 312 8.91 4.05 1.46
N GLN A 313 10.17 3.89 1.02
CA GLN A 313 10.55 2.92 0.00
C GLN A 313 11.93 2.31 0.29
N THR A 314 11.95 1.02 0.65
CA THR A 314 13.18 0.27 0.90
C THR A 314 13.77 -0.36 -0.37
N THR A 315 15.02 -0.81 -0.28
CA THR A 315 15.60 -1.73 -1.29
C THR A 315 14.93 -3.09 -1.26
N PHE A 316 14.49 -3.54 -0.09
CA PHE A 316 13.76 -4.78 0.06
C PHE A 316 12.39 -4.77 -0.65
N SER A 317 11.59 -3.70 -0.50
CA SER A 317 10.28 -3.62 -1.17
C SER A 317 10.40 -3.67 -2.70
N ARG A 318 11.43 -3.03 -3.26
CA ARG A 318 11.75 -3.14 -4.70
C ARG A 318 12.17 -4.55 -5.10
N ALA A 319 13.04 -5.19 -4.31
CA ALA A 319 13.45 -6.57 -4.57
C ALA A 319 12.28 -7.57 -4.48
N ALA A 320 11.31 -7.32 -3.59
CA ALA A 320 10.09 -8.11 -3.49
C ALA A 320 9.21 -7.99 -4.75
N ILE A 321 9.06 -6.77 -5.28
CA ILE A 321 8.36 -6.53 -6.56
C ILE A 321 9.08 -7.23 -7.72
N ASP A 322 10.41 -7.10 -7.80
CA ASP A 322 11.22 -7.76 -8.82
C ASP A 322 11.13 -9.30 -8.71
N TYR A 323 11.05 -9.84 -7.49
CA TYR A 323 10.83 -11.27 -7.24
C TYR A 323 9.48 -11.74 -7.77
N ALA A 324 8.41 -10.99 -7.47
CA ALA A 324 7.07 -11.27 -7.98
C ALA A 324 7.03 -11.21 -9.52
N TYR A 325 7.64 -10.18 -10.12
CA TYR A 325 7.79 -10.06 -11.57
C TYR A 325 8.53 -11.26 -12.18
N GLY A 326 9.64 -11.68 -11.58
CA GLY A 326 10.41 -12.86 -11.98
C GLY A 326 9.64 -14.18 -11.88
N LYS A 327 8.66 -14.27 -10.97
CA LYS A 327 7.72 -15.39 -10.81
C LYS A 327 6.50 -15.30 -11.74
N GLY A 328 6.38 -14.22 -12.52
CA GLY A 328 5.30 -14.01 -13.48
C GLY A 328 4.06 -13.35 -12.92
N LEU A 329 4.14 -12.72 -11.74
CA LEU A 329 3.06 -11.95 -11.14
C LEU A 329 3.08 -10.51 -11.65
N ILE A 330 1.91 -9.97 -11.96
CA ILE A 330 1.74 -8.54 -12.22
C ILE A 330 1.40 -7.81 -10.93
N VAL A 331 2.05 -6.67 -10.68
CA VAL A 331 1.67 -5.74 -9.60
C VAL A 331 0.82 -4.64 -10.21
N VAL A 332 -0.45 -4.54 -9.81
CA VAL A 332 -1.35 -3.44 -10.20
C VAL A 332 -1.42 -2.47 -9.03
N ALA A 333 -0.97 -1.24 -9.26
CA ALA A 333 -0.76 -0.25 -8.21
C ALA A 333 -1.59 1.01 -8.40
N SER A 334 -2.04 1.57 -7.29
CA SER A 334 -2.72 2.85 -7.24
C SER A 334 -1.78 4.02 -7.56
N MET A 335 -2.27 5.01 -8.31
CA MET A 335 -1.58 6.30 -8.46
C MET A 335 -1.72 7.21 -7.23
N ALA A 336 -2.56 6.87 -6.25
CA ALA A 336 -2.99 7.68 -5.10
C ALA A 336 -3.92 8.85 -5.45
N ASP A 337 -4.40 9.55 -4.42
CA ASP A 337 -5.63 10.34 -4.42
C ASP A 337 -5.46 11.83 -4.05
N GLU A 338 -4.44 12.50 -4.58
CA GLU A 338 -4.12 13.90 -4.28
C GLU A 338 -4.30 14.87 -5.45
N ASN A 339 -4.78 14.41 -6.62
CA ASN A 339 -4.80 15.19 -7.88
C ASN A 339 -3.43 15.81 -8.22
N SER A 340 -2.37 15.06 -7.97
CA SER A 340 -0.99 15.52 -8.06
C SER A 340 -0.25 14.85 -9.21
N ARG A 341 0.87 15.46 -9.60
CA ARG A 341 1.89 14.87 -10.46
C ARG A 341 2.94 14.08 -9.68
N HIS A 342 2.88 14.14 -8.34
CA HIS A 342 3.74 13.31 -7.50
C HIS A 342 3.32 11.85 -7.61
N HIS A 343 4.21 10.97 -7.20
CA HIS A 343 4.01 9.54 -7.33
C HIS A 343 4.07 8.92 -5.95
N ASN A 344 3.13 8.01 -5.69
CA ASN A 344 3.05 7.28 -4.44
C ASN A 344 3.99 6.07 -4.43
N MET A 345 4.42 5.68 -3.24
CA MET A 345 5.17 4.44 -3.01
C MET A 345 4.19 3.33 -2.60
N PRO A 346 4.41 2.06 -2.99
CA PRO A 346 5.55 1.54 -3.75
C PRO A 346 5.38 1.70 -5.27
N GLY A 347 4.29 2.32 -5.74
CA GLY A 347 3.93 2.50 -7.15
C GLY A 347 4.98 3.17 -8.05
N THR A 348 6.04 3.77 -7.51
CA THR A 348 7.17 4.32 -8.30
C THR A 348 8.24 3.29 -8.68
N ALA A 349 8.18 2.07 -8.14
CA ALA A 349 9.14 1.02 -8.41
C ALA A 349 9.11 0.57 -9.89
N ASN A 350 10.15 -0.17 -10.29
CA ASN A 350 10.12 -0.91 -11.55
C ASN A 350 9.05 -2.01 -11.49
N HIS A 351 8.65 -2.51 -12.67
CA HIS A 351 7.78 -3.69 -12.80
C HIS A 351 6.38 -3.54 -12.15
N VAL A 352 5.89 -2.32 -12.04
CA VAL A 352 4.55 -1.99 -11.55
C VAL A 352 3.67 -1.46 -12.68
N LEU A 353 2.43 -1.95 -12.76
CA LEU A 353 1.37 -1.40 -13.62
C LEU A 353 0.53 -0.40 -12.81
N THR A 354 0.83 0.89 -12.95
CA THR A 354 0.14 1.98 -12.25
C THR A 354 -1.19 2.35 -12.92
N VAL A 355 -2.24 2.52 -12.13
CA VAL A 355 -3.57 2.86 -12.62
C VAL A 355 -4.17 4.05 -11.88
N HIS A 356 -4.98 4.82 -12.61
CA HIS A 356 -5.79 5.90 -12.05
C HIS A 356 -7.25 5.76 -12.48
N SER A 357 -8.14 6.54 -11.88
CA SER A 357 -9.58 6.46 -12.13
C SER A 357 -10.07 7.43 -13.21
N ILE A 358 -10.98 6.95 -14.06
CA ILE A 358 -11.83 7.79 -14.91
C ILE A 358 -13.30 7.49 -14.66
N ARG A 359 -14.15 8.48 -14.90
CA ARG A 359 -15.59 8.40 -14.67
C ARG A 359 -16.39 9.03 -15.80
N TYR A 360 -17.72 8.98 -15.66
CA TYR A 360 -18.60 9.81 -16.46
C TYR A 360 -18.66 11.25 -15.90
N ASP A 361 -19.03 12.22 -16.74
CA ASP A 361 -18.92 13.66 -16.43
C ASP A 361 -20.02 14.24 -15.54
N GLU A 362 -21.15 13.54 -15.37
CA GLU A 362 -22.28 13.98 -14.55
C GLU A 362 -22.40 13.20 -13.23
N GLN A 363 -23.48 13.41 -12.48
CA GLN A 363 -23.78 12.61 -11.27
C GLN A 363 -24.36 11.23 -11.56
N LYS A 364 -24.85 11.00 -12.78
CA LYS A 364 -25.42 9.71 -13.20
C LYS A 364 -25.08 9.40 -14.66
N PRO A 365 -24.92 8.10 -15.01
CA PRO A 365 -24.68 7.68 -16.39
C PRO A 365 -25.75 8.16 -17.37
N GLU A 366 -27.03 8.22 -16.98
CA GLU A 366 -28.12 8.54 -17.91
C GLU A 366 -28.12 10.03 -18.33
N THR A 367 -27.50 10.91 -17.56
CA THR A 367 -27.40 12.35 -17.88
C THR A 367 -26.06 12.73 -18.49
N SER A 368 -25.10 11.81 -18.52
CA SER A 368 -23.71 12.06 -18.91
C SER A 368 -23.53 12.27 -20.41
N SER A 369 -22.64 13.19 -20.76
CA SER A 369 -22.24 13.49 -22.14
C SER A 369 -20.91 12.82 -22.55
N THR A 370 -20.13 12.35 -21.58
CA THR A 370 -18.94 11.51 -21.81
C THR A 370 -18.74 10.51 -20.67
N PHE A 371 -18.07 9.39 -20.99
CA PHE A 371 -17.62 8.37 -20.03
C PHE A 371 -16.10 8.35 -19.85
N LEU A 372 -15.41 9.39 -20.35
CA LEU A 372 -13.95 9.53 -20.37
C LEU A 372 -13.47 10.69 -19.48
N ALA A 373 -14.31 11.16 -18.55
CA ALA A 373 -13.93 12.26 -17.67
C ALA A 373 -12.83 11.81 -16.70
N PHE A 374 -11.73 12.56 -16.65
CA PHE A 374 -10.68 12.38 -15.66
C PHE A 374 -11.24 12.51 -14.25
N ASP A 375 -10.98 11.54 -13.37
CA ASP A 375 -11.35 11.68 -11.96
C ASP A 375 -10.29 12.49 -11.21
N THR A 376 -10.67 13.70 -10.81
CA THR A 376 -9.78 14.63 -10.12
C THR A 376 -9.40 14.22 -8.72
N CYS A 377 -9.87 13.07 -8.19
CA CYS A 377 -9.25 12.57 -6.98
C CYS A 377 -7.92 11.89 -7.25
N SER A 378 -7.71 11.20 -8.37
CA SER A 378 -6.48 10.44 -8.60
C SER A 378 -5.30 11.29 -9.10
N ASN A 379 -4.09 10.87 -8.78
CA ASN A 379 -2.86 11.41 -9.35
C ASN A 379 -2.65 10.95 -10.80
N TYR A 380 -1.74 11.63 -11.48
CA TYR A 380 -1.43 11.47 -12.90
C TYR A 380 0.06 11.78 -13.13
N GLY A 381 0.61 11.53 -14.31
CA GLY A 381 1.99 11.91 -14.61
C GLY A 381 2.76 10.90 -15.44
N GLY A 382 4.09 11.05 -15.45
CA GLY A 382 4.99 10.32 -16.35
C GLY A 382 5.04 8.81 -16.16
N HIS A 383 4.68 8.31 -14.97
CA HIS A 383 4.64 6.87 -14.67
C HIS A 383 3.24 6.26 -14.78
N LEU A 384 2.18 7.04 -15.00
CA LEU A 384 0.82 6.49 -15.17
C LEU A 384 0.80 5.47 -16.32
N SER A 385 0.32 4.25 -16.10
CA SER A 385 0.21 3.26 -17.18
C SER A 385 -1.16 3.32 -17.84
N LEU A 386 -2.24 3.30 -17.07
CA LEU A 386 -3.60 3.13 -17.61
C LEU A 386 -4.69 3.85 -16.82
N SER A 387 -5.76 4.20 -17.53
CA SER A 387 -7.03 4.62 -16.97
C SER A 387 -7.95 3.42 -16.72
N VAL A 388 -8.50 3.30 -15.53
CA VAL A 388 -9.50 2.28 -15.20
C VAL A 388 -10.80 2.97 -14.80
N SER A 389 -11.92 2.52 -15.35
CA SER A 389 -13.22 3.16 -15.09
C SER A 389 -13.77 2.80 -13.71
N GLY A 390 -14.02 3.80 -12.86
CA GLY A 390 -14.46 3.64 -11.48
C GLY A 390 -15.62 4.59 -11.11
N THR A 391 -16.21 4.38 -9.93
CA THR A 391 -17.16 5.33 -9.33
C THR A 391 -16.57 6.11 -8.15
N SER A 392 -15.34 5.76 -7.77
CA SER A 392 -14.49 6.37 -6.77
C SER A 392 -13.06 6.49 -7.32
N CYS A 393 -12.09 6.59 -6.43
CA CYS A 393 -10.74 7.02 -6.75
C CYS A 393 -9.82 5.87 -7.19
N SER A 394 -8.52 6.03 -7.01
CA SER A 394 -7.54 5.11 -7.60
C SER A 394 -7.56 3.70 -6.99
N SER A 395 -8.03 3.53 -5.74
CA SER A 395 -8.18 2.22 -5.11
C SER A 395 -9.18 1.31 -5.85
N GLU A 396 -10.43 1.76 -6.09
CA GLU A 396 -11.42 0.99 -6.86
C GLU A 396 -10.92 0.67 -8.28
N ALA A 397 -10.22 1.62 -8.90
CA ALA A 397 -9.54 1.41 -10.19
C ALA A 397 -8.49 0.29 -10.10
N THR A 398 -7.75 0.19 -8.99
CA THR A 398 -6.77 -0.86 -8.74
C THR A 398 -7.44 -2.23 -8.53
N GLY A 399 -8.50 -2.31 -7.74
CA GLY A 399 -9.27 -3.54 -7.60
C GLY A 399 -9.86 -4.06 -8.91
N ARG A 400 -10.45 -3.16 -9.71
CA ARG A 400 -10.97 -3.52 -11.04
C ARG A 400 -9.87 -3.92 -12.00
N GLY A 401 -8.77 -3.17 -12.05
CA GLY A 401 -7.60 -3.49 -12.88
C GLY A 401 -7.02 -4.87 -12.53
N SER A 402 -6.95 -5.19 -11.24
CA SER A 402 -6.52 -6.48 -10.74
C SER A 402 -7.46 -7.61 -11.16
N GLY A 403 -8.78 -7.38 -11.13
CA GLY A 403 -9.74 -8.33 -11.66
C GLY A 403 -9.65 -8.51 -13.19
N ILE A 404 -9.34 -7.46 -13.97
CA ILE A 404 -9.05 -7.59 -15.41
C ILE A 404 -7.80 -8.47 -15.61
N ALA A 405 -6.77 -8.30 -14.78
CA ALA A 405 -5.59 -9.16 -14.82
C ALA A 405 -5.95 -10.61 -14.48
N GLY A 406 -6.84 -10.82 -13.51
CA GLY A 406 -7.41 -12.14 -13.19
C GLY A 406 -8.09 -12.81 -14.39
N LEU A 407 -8.92 -12.08 -15.13
CA LEU A 407 -9.55 -12.56 -16.37
C LEU A 407 -8.49 -12.89 -17.44
N LEU A 408 -7.46 -12.06 -17.59
CA LEU A 408 -6.38 -12.24 -18.54
C LEU A 408 -5.60 -13.55 -18.28
N TYR A 409 -5.15 -13.76 -17.04
CA TYR A 409 -4.45 -15.00 -16.66
C TYR A 409 -5.36 -16.23 -16.76
N SER A 410 -6.65 -16.08 -16.44
CA SER A 410 -7.63 -17.16 -16.61
C SER A 410 -7.81 -17.55 -18.07
N MET A 411 -7.86 -16.56 -18.98
CA MET A 411 -7.89 -16.82 -20.42
C MET A 411 -6.60 -17.47 -20.91
N ALA A 412 -5.44 -17.02 -20.42
CA ALA A 412 -4.15 -17.63 -20.76
C ALA A 412 -4.09 -19.10 -20.33
N ALA A 413 -4.51 -19.42 -19.11
CA ALA A 413 -4.60 -20.79 -18.63
C ALA A 413 -5.53 -21.66 -19.50
N LYS A 414 -6.72 -21.13 -19.85
CA LYS A 414 -7.67 -21.78 -20.77
C LYS A 414 -7.06 -22.07 -22.15
N GLU A 415 -6.23 -21.17 -22.67
CA GLU A 415 -5.47 -21.36 -23.94
C GLU A 415 -4.16 -22.14 -23.80
N LYS A 416 -3.86 -22.64 -22.59
CA LYS A 416 -2.62 -23.36 -22.23
C LYS A 416 -1.37 -22.51 -22.48
N LEU A 417 -1.47 -21.23 -22.16
CA LEU A 417 -0.40 -20.25 -22.21
C LEU A 417 -0.02 -19.84 -20.78
N GLN A 418 1.27 -19.77 -20.51
CA GLN A 418 1.81 -19.17 -19.29
C GLN A 418 2.38 -17.81 -19.69
N LEU A 419 1.73 -16.73 -19.27
CA LEU A 419 2.22 -15.36 -19.52
C LEU A 419 3.32 -15.01 -18.53
N THR A 420 4.33 -14.27 -18.97
CA THR A 420 5.21 -13.54 -18.05
C THR A 420 4.49 -12.30 -17.51
N ALA A 421 5.00 -11.73 -16.42
CA ALA A 421 4.48 -10.48 -15.88
C ALA A 421 4.57 -9.33 -16.91
N GLU A 422 5.68 -9.27 -17.65
CA GLU A 422 5.90 -8.27 -18.70
C GLU A 422 4.93 -8.44 -19.86
N GLU A 423 4.67 -9.66 -20.32
CA GLU A 423 3.68 -9.90 -21.37
C GLU A 423 2.30 -9.42 -20.93
N ALA A 424 1.93 -9.64 -19.66
CA ALA A 424 0.68 -9.12 -19.11
C ALA A 424 0.66 -7.58 -19.09
N ILE A 425 1.72 -6.93 -18.59
CA ILE A 425 1.87 -5.45 -18.59
C ILE A 425 1.74 -4.89 -20.02
N GLN A 426 2.40 -5.52 -20.99
CA GLN A 426 2.36 -5.09 -22.38
C GLN A 426 0.99 -5.30 -23.03
N ILE A 427 0.27 -6.38 -22.72
CA ILE A 427 -1.12 -6.57 -23.14
C ILE A 427 -2.00 -5.44 -22.60
N PHE A 428 -1.84 -5.11 -21.31
CA PHE A 428 -2.57 -4.02 -20.67
C PHE A 428 -2.38 -2.69 -21.40
N LYS A 429 -1.12 -2.32 -21.67
CA LYS A 429 -0.77 -1.08 -22.37
C LYS A 429 -1.22 -1.04 -23.83
N MET A 430 -0.98 -2.12 -24.57
CA MET A 430 -1.09 -2.11 -26.03
C MET A 430 -2.51 -2.38 -26.54
N TYR A 431 -3.37 -2.96 -25.71
CA TYR A 431 -4.78 -3.23 -26.04
C TYR A 431 -5.77 -2.30 -25.33
N ALA A 432 -5.27 -1.26 -24.65
CA ALA A 432 -6.10 -0.19 -24.10
C ALA A 432 -6.86 0.59 -25.19
N ASP A 433 -7.98 1.18 -24.80
CA ASP A 433 -8.72 2.17 -25.58
C ASP A 433 -8.02 3.53 -25.45
N ASP A 434 -7.29 3.93 -26.50
CA ASP A 434 -6.58 5.21 -26.59
C ASP A 434 -7.56 6.40 -26.45
N VAL A 435 -7.45 7.13 -25.33
CA VAL A 435 -8.31 8.27 -25.01
C VAL A 435 -7.73 9.52 -25.68
N ASP A 436 -8.30 9.92 -26.81
CA ASP A 436 -7.87 11.09 -27.58
C ASP A 436 -9.04 12.05 -27.78
N VAL A 437 -9.17 13.02 -26.88
CA VAL A 437 -10.22 14.06 -26.93
C VAL A 437 -9.65 15.30 -27.60
N ALA A 438 -9.99 15.52 -28.88
CA ALA A 438 -9.47 16.63 -29.67
C ALA A 438 -9.78 18.01 -29.05
N GLU A 439 -10.94 18.15 -28.43
CA GLU A 439 -11.42 19.36 -27.76
C GLU A 439 -10.56 19.75 -26.53
N SER A 440 -9.80 18.81 -25.96
CA SER A 440 -8.89 19.08 -24.84
C SER A 440 -7.66 19.92 -25.23
N ARG A 441 -7.40 20.10 -26.54
CA ARG A 441 -6.23 20.80 -27.08
C ARG A 441 -6.55 22.20 -27.61
N GLY A 442 -7.78 22.69 -27.38
CA GLY A 442 -8.20 24.03 -27.78
C GLY A 442 -7.67 25.14 -26.87
N GLU A 443 -7.92 26.41 -27.23
CA GLU A 443 -7.46 27.58 -26.45
C GLU A 443 -8.08 27.69 -25.05
N ARG A 444 -9.26 27.10 -24.84
CA ARG A 444 -10.00 27.08 -23.57
C ARG A 444 -10.59 25.69 -23.33
N PRO A 445 -9.74 24.71 -23.00
CA PRO A 445 -10.18 23.33 -22.92
C PRO A 445 -11.10 23.15 -21.71
N VAL A 446 -12.20 22.42 -21.92
CA VAL A 446 -13.12 21.99 -20.85
C VAL A 446 -12.73 20.60 -20.33
N TYR A 447 -12.04 19.82 -21.16
CA TYR A 447 -11.52 18.50 -20.83
C TYR A 447 -10.03 18.56 -20.51
N TYR A 448 -9.57 17.65 -19.67
CA TYR A 448 -8.14 17.47 -19.41
C TYR A 448 -7.41 17.05 -20.69
N PHE A 449 -6.17 17.52 -20.82
CA PHE A 449 -5.35 17.28 -22.00
C PHE A 449 -5.20 15.78 -22.26
N SER A 450 -5.42 15.39 -23.51
CA SER A 450 -5.18 14.03 -23.99
C SER A 450 -4.66 14.09 -25.43
N LYS A 451 -4.08 13.01 -25.93
CA LYS A 451 -3.66 12.86 -27.33
C LYS A 451 -3.52 11.39 -27.69
N ALA A 452 -3.41 11.10 -28.99
CA ALA A 452 -3.15 9.74 -29.45
C ALA A 452 -1.85 9.17 -28.85
N GLY A 453 -1.92 7.97 -28.31
CA GLY A 453 -0.80 7.30 -27.65
C GLY A 453 -0.71 7.66 -26.17
N PHE A 454 0.51 7.76 -25.64
CA PHE A 454 0.67 8.10 -24.23
C PHE A 454 0.42 9.59 -23.98
N ASP A 455 -0.32 9.88 -22.93
CA ASP A 455 -0.35 11.18 -22.25
C ASP A 455 -0.37 11.03 -20.72
N GLN A 456 -0.04 12.12 -20.01
CA GLN A 456 0.08 12.09 -18.55
C GLN A 456 -1.24 11.86 -17.83
N ARG A 457 -2.38 12.20 -18.45
CA ARG A 457 -3.71 12.19 -17.82
C ARG A 457 -4.41 10.86 -17.95
N PHE A 458 -4.18 10.14 -19.04
CA PHE A 458 -4.88 8.90 -19.36
C PHE A 458 -3.94 7.70 -19.54
N GLY A 459 -2.62 7.92 -19.49
CA GLY A 459 -1.62 6.88 -19.70
C GLY A 459 -1.65 6.39 -21.13
N TYR A 460 -1.67 5.07 -21.34
CA TYR A 460 -1.92 4.46 -22.65
C TYR A 460 -3.42 4.40 -23.01
N GLY A 461 -4.30 4.90 -22.14
CA GLY A 461 -5.75 4.94 -22.36
C GLY A 461 -6.55 4.11 -21.36
N ARG A 462 -7.84 3.90 -21.65
CA ARG A 462 -8.76 3.15 -20.80
C ARG A 462 -8.55 1.64 -20.97
N ALA A 463 -8.45 0.90 -19.88
CA ALA A 463 -8.37 -0.57 -19.92
C ALA A 463 -9.59 -1.16 -20.67
N ASN A 464 -9.33 -2.13 -21.57
CA ASN A 464 -10.36 -2.86 -22.31
C ASN A 464 -10.18 -4.37 -22.11
N ALA A 465 -10.91 -4.94 -21.17
CA ALA A 465 -10.78 -6.33 -20.76
C ALA A 465 -11.03 -7.30 -21.93
N PHE A 466 -12.03 -7.01 -22.78
CA PHE A 466 -12.36 -7.87 -23.91
C PHE A 466 -11.24 -7.94 -24.96
N ARG A 467 -10.62 -6.80 -25.31
CA ARG A 467 -9.49 -6.79 -26.26
C ARG A 467 -8.29 -7.58 -25.73
N MET A 468 -8.03 -7.49 -24.42
CA MET A 468 -6.92 -8.21 -23.78
C MET A 468 -7.13 -9.73 -23.82
N VAL A 469 -8.33 -10.23 -23.50
CA VAL A 469 -8.63 -11.67 -23.58
C VAL A 469 -8.63 -12.19 -25.03
N GLU A 470 -9.10 -11.39 -25.99
CA GLU A 470 -9.06 -11.74 -27.41
C GLU A 470 -7.63 -11.77 -27.95
N ALA A 471 -6.72 -10.90 -27.48
CA ALA A 471 -5.31 -10.95 -27.86
C ALA A 471 -4.66 -12.29 -27.47
N VAL A 472 -4.99 -12.80 -26.28
CA VAL A 472 -4.52 -14.11 -25.81
C VAL A 472 -5.06 -15.24 -26.68
N LYS A 473 -6.35 -15.23 -26.98
CA LYS A 473 -7.02 -16.23 -27.85
C LYS A 473 -6.47 -16.20 -29.28
N ALA A 474 -6.17 -15.02 -29.80
CA ALA A 474 -5.53 -14.83 -31.10
C ALA A 474 -4.02 -15.17 -31.10
N ARG A 475 -3.42 -15.38 -29.92
CA ARG A 475 -1.98 -15.58 -29.69
C ARG A 475 -1.11 -14.45 -30.24
N LEU A 476 -1.68 -13.24 -30.29
CA LEU A 476 -1.01 -12.01 -30.70
C LEU A 476 -0.53 -11.29 -29.44
N ILE A 477 0.51 -11.83 -28.81
CA ILE A 477 1.04 -11.31 -27.55
C ILE A 477 2.11 -10.25 -27.88
N PRO A 478 2.00 -9.01 -27.36
CA PRO A 478 3.05 -8.00 -27.50
C PRO A 478 4.43 -8.51 -27.05
N PRO A 479 5.53 -8.05 -27.68
CA PRO A 479 6.87 -8.33 -27.19
C PRO A 479 7.06 -7.77 -25.77
N GLU A 480 7.84 -8.48 -24.96
CA GLU A 480 8.31 -8.00 -23.68
C GLU A 480 9.29 -6.83 -23.90
N VAL A 481 9.05 -5.70 -23.23
CA VAL A 481 9.93 -4.53 -23.29
C VAL A 481 10.07 -3.95 -21.89
N ASP A 482 11.27 -4.02 -21.33
CA ASP A 482 11.56 -3.56 -19.97
C ASP A 482 12.79 -2.63 -19.96
N ILE A 483 12.75 -1.62 -19.09
CA ILE A 483 13.85 -0.70 -18.78
C ILE A 483 13.98 -0.71 -17.26
N VAL A 484 15.13 -1.10 -16.73
CA VAL A 484 15.40 -1.08 -15.28
C VAL A 484 16.29 0.08 -14.85
N SER A 485 17.05 0.66 -15.78
CA SER A 485 17.91 1.82 -15.52
C SER A 485 17.96 2.75 -16.73
N PRO A 486 17.95 4.10 -16.53
CA PRO A 486 17.79 4.79 -15.25
C PRO A 486 16.46 4.49 -14.53
N GLU A 487 16.42 4.62 -13.21
CA GLU A 487 15.18 4.43 -12.44
C GLU A 487 14.20 5.59 -12.67
N TRP A 488 12.93 5.38 -12.30
CA TRP A 488 11.87 6.39 -12.49
C TRP A 488 12.27 7.68 -11.76
N PHE A 489 12.14 8.80 -12.48
CA PHE A 489 12.41 10.15 -11.95
C PHE A 489 13.84 10.40 -11.47
N SER A 490 14.79 9.53 -11.85
CA SER A 490 16.21 9.77 -11.60
C SER A 490 16.64 11.13 -12.14
N VAL A 491 17.47 11.83 -11.38
CA VAL A 491 18.10 13.07 -11.83
C VAL A 491 19.53 12.76 -12.29
N LEU A 492 19.79 12.95 -13.58
CA LEU A 492 21.11 12.75 -14.18
C LEU A 492 21.88 14.06 -14.19
N TYR A 493 22.78 14.22 -13.22
CA TYR A 493 23.70 15.35 -13.10
C TYR A 493 24.93 15.16 -14.00
N ALA A 494 25.01 15.95 -15.07
CA ALA A 494 26.05 15.81 -16.09
C ALA A 494 27.48 16.01 -15.57
N ASP A 495 27.64 16.76 -14.48
CA ASP A 495 28.91 17.02 -13.78
C ASP A 495 29.20 16.01 -12.65
N ARG A 496 28.33 15.02 -12.44
CA ARG A 496 28.50 13.91 -11.49
C ARG A 496 28.56 12.55 -12.16
N THR A 497 28.22 12.45 -13.45
CA THR A 497 28.46 11.23 -14.22
C THR A 497 29.87 11.19 -14.79
N SER A 498 30.52 10.02 -14.75
CA SER A 498 31.85 9.81 -15.35
C SER A 498 31.80 9.66 -16.87
N GLY A 499 30.60 9.49 -17.46
CA GLY A 499 30.40 9.23 -18.87
C GLY A 499 28.92 9.12 -19.24
N PRO A 500 28.62 8.58 -20.44
CA PRO A 500 27.27 8.20 -20.82
C PRO A 500 26.66 7.20 -19.83
N VAL A 501 25.38 7.39 -19.52
CA VAL A 501 24.60 6.54 -18.62
C VAL A 501 24.03 5.36 -19.44
N PRO A 502 24.21 4.10 -18.99
CA PRO A 502 23.66 2.94 -19.68
C PRO A 502 22.13 2.87 -19.55
N ILE A 503 21.45 2.57 -20.65
CA ILE A 503 20.05 2.13 -20.64
C ILE A 503 20.03 0.62 -20.47
N MET A 504 19.59 0.15 -19.30
CA MET A 504 19.57 -1.27 -18.95
C MET A 504 18.14 -1.81 -18.96
N GLY A 505 17.98 -3.07 -19.33
CA GLY A 505 16.67 -3.69 -19.46
C GLY A 505 16.71 -4.93 -20.35
N ARG A 506 15.53 -5.38 -20.81
CA ARG A 506 15.41 -6.51 -21.72
C ARG A 506 14.33 -6.28 -22.77
N VAL A 507 14.54 -6.85 -23.96
CA VAL A 507 13.53 -6.95 -25.02
C VAL A 507 13.45 -8.40 -25.45
N ALA A 508 12.24 -8.94 -25.58
CA ALA A 508 12.05 -10.31 -26.05
C ALA A 508 10.71 -10.46 -26.79
N ALA A 509 10.65 -11.39 -27.74
CA ALA A 509 9.40 -11.76 -28.41
C ALA A 509 9.34 -13.28 -28.55
N ALA A 510 9.39 -14.01 -27.44
CA ALA A 510 9.57 -15.47 -27.42
C ALA A 510 8.46 -16.23 -28.18
N ARG A 511 7.30 -15.59 -28.39
CA ARG A 511 6.14 -16.14 -29.09
C ARG A 511 6.11 -15.81 -30.58
N ALA A 512 6.94 -14.89 -31.05
CA ALA A 512 7.04 -14.50 -32.45
C ALA A 512 8.32 -15.06 -33.09
N PRO A 513 8.31 -15.40 -34.39
CA PRO A 513 9.51 -15.76 -35.14
C PRO A 513 10.64 -14.73 -35.05
N SER A 514 10.28 -13.45 -35.14
CA SER A 514 11.23 -12.33 -35.08
C SER A 514 10.56 -11.06 -34.58
N TYR A 515 11.38 -10.08 -34.23
CA TYR A 515 10.95 -8.74 -33.87
C TYR A 515 11.98 -7.69 -34.28
N ASP A 516 11.51 -6.46 -34.40
CA ASP A 516 12.33 -5.26 -34.54
C ASP A 516 12.27 -4.48 -33.24
N PHE A 517 13.35 -3.79 -32.85
CA PHE A 517 13.27 -2.82 -31.76
C PHE A 517 14.23 -1.65 -31.91
N LYS A 518 13.86 -0.54 -31.27
CA LYS A 518 14.61 0.72 -31.24
C LYS A 518 14.65 1.29 -29.83
N VAL A 519 15.74 1.99 -29.53
CA VAL A 519 15.95 2.72 -28.28
C VAL A 519 16.11 4.20 -28.60
N GLU A 520 15.28 5.04 -28.00
CA GLU A 520 15.10 6.43 -28.37
C GLU A 520 14.94 7.33 -27.14
N TRP A 521 15.05 8.64 -27.33
CA TRP A 521 14.73 9.63 -26.31
C TRP A 521 14.09 10.89 -26.92
N ALA A 522 13.33 11.64 -26.12
CA ALA A 522 12.79 12.95 -26.48
C ALA A 522 12.67 13.86 -25.24
N PRO A 523 12.73 15.19 -25.41
CA PRO A 523 12.47 16.12 -24.31
C PRO A 523 11.00 16.10 -23.87
N GLY A 524 10.76 16.33 -22.58
CA GLY A 524 9.43 16.34 -21.96
C GLY A 524 8.92 14.97 -21.50
N VAL A 525 7.79 15.00 -20.80
CA VAL A 525 7.13 13.82 -20.20
C VAL A 525 6.18 13.13 -21.18
N GLN A 526 5.63 13.87 -22.14
CA GLN A 526 4.68 13.36 -23.14
C GLN A 526 5.03 13.84 -24.56
N PRO A 527 6.22 13.48 -25.08
CA PRO A 527 6.65 13.86 -26.43
C PRO A 527 5.77 13.25 -27.53
N GLU A 528 5.73 13.86 -28.71
CA GLU A 528 5.10 13.29 -29.90
C GLU A 528 5.98 12.20 -30.53
N GLU A 529 5.39 11.30 -31.34
CA GLU A 529 6.16 10.24 -32.02
C GLU A 529 7.33 10.81 -32.86
N GLY A 530 7.13 11.97 -33.48
CA GLY A 530 8.16 12.64 -34.30
C GLY A 530 9.28 13.31 -33.51
N ASP A 531 9.14 13.48 -32.19
CA ASP A 531 10.14 14.13 -31.34
C ASP A 531 11.26 13.17 -30.93
N TYR A 532 11.00 11.86 -31.00
CA TYR A 532 11.94 10.82 -30.58
C TYR A 532 13.16 10.73 -31.50
N LYS A 533 14.33 10.71 -30.87
CA LYS A 533 15.65 10.62 -31.50
C LYS A 533 16.28 9.28 -31.13
N PRO A 534 16.84 8.52 -32.09
CA PRO A 534 17.48 7.24 -31.80
C PRO A 534 18.74 7.44 -30.96
N LEU A 535 18.92 6.58 -29.95
CA LEU A 535 20.15 6.46 -29.16
C LEU A 535 21.12 5.42 -29.74
N ALA A 536 20.59 4.47 -30.50
CA ALA A 536 21.34 3.44 -31.21
C ALA A 536 20.64 3.11 -32.55
N PRO A 537 21.36 2.53 -33.53
CA PRO A 537 20.70 1.98 -34.72
C PRO A 537 19.64 0.94 -34.33
N PRO A 538 18.46 0.94 -34.97
CA PRO A 538 17.43 -0.06 -34.69
C PRO A 538 17.94 -1.45 -35.03
N LEU A 539 17.57 -2.44 -34.21
CA LEU A 539 17.81 -3.84 -34.51
C LEU A 539 16.58 -4.41 -35.20
N VAL A 540 16.82 -5.05 -36.35
CA VAL A 540 15.76 -5.57 -37.22
C VAL A 540 15.90 -7.08 -37.42
N ASN A 541 14.78 -7.77 -37.54
CA ASN A 541 14.67 -9.22 -37.69
C ASN A 541 15.45 -9.98 -36.59
N VAL A 542 15.41 -9.48 -35.37
CA VAL A 542 15.97 -10.16 -34.21
C VAL A 542 15.16 -11.45 -34.01
N PRO A 543 15.78 -12.64 -33.91
CA PRO A 543 15.05 -13.86 -33.55
C PRO A 543 14.33 -13.67 -32.22
N GLY A 544 13.20 -14.34 -31.98
CA GLY A 544 12.38 -14.17 -30.76
C GLY A 544 13.08 -14.34 -29.39
N ALA A 545 14.38 -14.64 -29.36
CA ALA A 545 15.21 -14.67 -28.16
C ALA A 545 15.34 -13.30 -27.48
N THR A 546 15.67 -13.34 -26.18
CA THR A 546 15.88 -12.15 -25.35
C THR A 546 17.17 -11.43 -25.72
N VAL A 547 17.08 -10.11 -25.89
CA VAL A 547 18.21 -9.19 -25.88
C VAL A 547 18.25 -8.49 -24.52
N SER A 548 19.30 -8.74 -23.74
CA SER A 548 19.50 -8.13 -22.43
C SER A 548 20.56 -7.05 -22.48
N GLY A 549 20.25 -5.86 -21.98
CA GLY A 549 21.18 -4.76 -21.81
C GLY A 549 21.61 -4.62 -20.35
N GLY A 550 22.88 -4.86 -20.06
CA GLY A 550 23.49 -4.68 -18.75
C GLY A 550 24.51 -3.53 -18.72
N ALA A 551 25.16 -3.30 -17.57
CA ALA A 551 26.14 -2.23 -17.44
C ALA A 551 27.32 -2.35 -18.43
N ALA A 552 27.76 -3.57 -18.75
CA ALA A 552 28.86 -3.82 -19.68
C ALA A 552 28.44 -3.69 -21.16
N THR A 553 27.25 -4.18 -21.50
CA THR A 553 26.67 -4.12 -22.86
C THR A 553 25.22 -3.66 -22.72
N PRO A 554 24.96 -2.34 -22.66
CA PRO A 554 23.60 -1.82 -22.47
C PRO A 554 22.80 -1.85 -23.77
N LEU A 555 21.47 -1.67 -23.68
CA LEU A 555 20.61 -1.58 -24.87
C LEU A 555 20.96 -0.33 -25.71
N ALA A 556 21.27 0.77 -25.02
CA ALA A 556 21.86 1.97 -25.57
C ALA A 556 22.55 2.77 -24.44
N GLN A 557 23.12 3.92 -24.76
CA GLN A 557 23.65 4.85 -23.76
C GLN A 557 23.11 6.25 -24.02
N ILE A 558 22.93 7.02 -22.95
CA ILE A 558 22.53 8.43 -23.02
C ILE A 558 23.58 9.29 -22.31
N ASP A 559 24.11 10.31 -22.98
CA ASP A 559 25.09 11.22 -22.39
C ASP A 559 24.40 12.49 -21.86
N PRO A 560 24.17 12.64 -20.54
CA PRO A 560 23.45 13.79 -19.98
C PRO A 560 24.14 15.12 -20.29
N ARG A 561 25.44 15.15 -20.61
CA ARG A 561 26.17 16.37 -21.00
C ARG A 561 25.73 16.90 -22.37
N GLN A 562 25.18 16.04 -23.22
CA GLN A 562 24.78 16.38 -24.59
C GLN A 562 23.30 16.73 -24.73
N ILE A 563 22.48 16.37 -23.75
CA ILE A 563 21.02 16.49 -23.82
C ILE A 563 20.57 17.94 -23.60
N ASP A 564 19.80 18.46 -24.56
CA ASP A 564 19.04 19.71 -24.46
C ASP A 564 17.58 19.34 -24.23
N THR A 565 17.01 19.80 -23.10
CA THR A 565 15.62 19.51 -22.72
C THR A 565 14.64 20.53 -23.29
N SER A 566 15.07 21.50 -24.11
CA SER A 566 14.18 22.52 -24.67
C SER A 566 13.03 21.89 -25.49
N HIS A 567 11.79 22.18 -25.08
CA HIS A 567 10.57 21.73 -25.76
C HIS A 567 9.43 22.74 -25.53
N PRO A 568 8.34 22.70 -26.33
CA PRO A 568 7.12 23.42 -26.01
C PRO A 568 6.65 23.02 -24.61
N ARG A 569 6.27 24.01 -23.80
CA ARG A 569 5.85 23.75 -22.43
C ARG A 569 4.63 22.83 -22.41
N ASP A 570 4.70 21.84 -21.55
CA ASP A 570 3.65 20.86 -21.32
C ASP A 570 2.37 21.55 -20.77
N PRO A 571 1.18 21.28 -21.34
CA PRO A 571 -0.10 21.79 -20.81
C PRO A 571 -0.33 21.46 -19.33
N ASP A 572 0.18 20.31 -18.88
CA ASP A 572 0.08 19.90 -17.49
C ASP A 572 1.17 20.52 -16.62
N SER A 573 2.18 21.20 -17.19
CA SER A 573 3.28 21.84 -16.48
C SER A 573 3.44 23.33 -16.84
N PRO A 574 2.43 24.18 -16.58
CA PRO A 574 2.44 25.56 -17.05
C PRO A 574 3.51 26.45 -16.39
N LEU A 575 4.09 26.04 -15.26
CA LEU A 575 5.15 26.77 -14.56
C LEU A 575 6.56 26.27 -14.90
N GLY A 576 6.68 25.27 -15.79
CA GLY A 576 7.96 24.71 -16.20
C GLY A 576 8.52 23.64 -15.26
N GLU A 577 7.66 23.02 -14.46
CA GLU A 577 8.02 21.95 -13.52
C GLU A 577 8.67 20.74 -14.23
N ASN A 578 8.30 20.48 -15.50
CA ASN A 578 8.86 19.44 -16.35
C ASN A 578 9.96 19.92 -17.33
N ASP A 579 10.44 21.17 -17.23
CA ASP A 579 11.36 21.77 -18.23
C ASP A 579 12.70 21.01 -18.35
N ARG A 580 13.09 20.24 -17.31
CA ARG A 580 14.30 19.40 -17.28
C ARG A 580 14.05 17.93 -17.61
N SER A 581 12.81 17.53 -17.83
CA SER A 581 12.43 16.14 -18.03
C SER A 581 12.72 15.67 -19.46
N ILE A 582 13.10 14.41 -19.60
CA ILE A 582 13.11 13.68 -20.87
C ILE A 582 12.37 12.35 -20.71
N SER A 583 11.88 11.81 -21.82
CA SER A 583 11.39 10.45 -21.92
C SER A 583 12.39 9.59 -22.69
N VAL A 584 12.94 8.57 -22.03
CA VAL A 584 13.66 7.46 -22.69
C VAL A 584 12.64 6.38 -23.04
N ARG A 585 12.73 5.81 -24.24
CA ARG A 585 11.77 4.82 -24.75
C ARG A 585 12.49 3.66 -25.42
N VAL A 586 12.00 2.45 -25.15
CA VAL A 586 12.27 1.27 -25.96
C VAL A 586 10.95 0.85 -26.59
N GLN A 587 10.94 0.67 -27.90
CA GLN A 587 9.76 0.22 -28.64
C GLN A 587 10.14 -0.99 -29.49
N ALA A 588 9.33 -2.03 -29.43
CA ALA A 588 9.52 -3.27 -30.16
C ALA A 588 8.27 -3.65 -30.96
N VAL A 589 8.45 -4.32 -32.09
CA VAL A 589 7.38 -4.85 -32.94
C VAL A 589 7.65 -6.32 -33.20
N ALA A 590 6.81 -7.20 -32.67
CA ALA A 590 6.87 -8.63 -32.91
C ALA A 590 6.11 -9.01 -34.19
N HIS A 591 6.73 -9.82 -35.03
CA HIS A 591 6.21 -10.21 -36.34
C HIS A 591 5.59 -11.60 -36.30
N TYR A 592 4.26 -11.70 -36.35
CA TYR A 592 3.56 -12.98 -36.47
C TYR A 592 3.09 -13.22 -37.91
N PRO A 593 2.87 -14.48 -38.30
CA PRO A 593 2.27 -14.80 -39.61
C PRO A 593 0.90 -14.15 -39.85
N ASN A 594 0.16 -13.84 -38.78
CA ASN A 594 -1.20 -13.28 -38.81
C ASN A 594 -1.26 -11.80 -38.38
N GLY A 595 -0.13 -11.12 -38.18
CA GLY A 595 -0.09 -9.69 -37.89
C GLY A 595 1.10 -9.27 -37.04
N ASP A 596 1.41 -7.97 -37.04
CA ASP A 596 2.44 -7.40 -36.19
C ASP A 596 1.81 -6.82 -34.92
N VAL A 597 2.47 -6.99 -33.78
CA VAL A 597 2.07 -6.40 -32.50
C VAL A 597 3.22 -5.64 -31.86
N ARG A 598 2.91 -4.45 -31.33
CA ARG A 598 3.88 -3.56 -30.70
C ARG A 598 3.95 -3.82 -29.20
N GLY A 599 5.11 -3.60 -28.61
CA GLY A 599 5.33 -3.46 -27.16
C GLY A 599 6.21 -2.23 -26.90
N GLU A 600 6.11 -1.64 -25.70
CA GLU A 600 6.80 -0.40 -25.36
C GLU A 600 7.04 -0.24 -23.84
N ALA A 601 8.26 0.20 -23.51
CA ALA A 601 8.59 0.74 -22.19
C ALA A 601 9.08 2.18 -22.32
N ARG A 602 8.75 2.96 -21.30
CA ARG A 602 9.14 4.37 -21.18
C ARG A 602 9.75 4.59 -19.80
N ARG A 603 10.59 5.62 -19.71
CA ARG A 603 11.23 6.04 -18.48
C ARG A 603 11.41 7.54 -18.50
N VAL A 604 10.82 8.21 -17.51
CA VAL A 604 10.94 9.67 -17.35
C VAL A 604 12.06 9.97 -16.36
N VAL A 605 13.02 10.80 -16.78
CA VAL A 605 14.16 11.23 -15.96
C VAL A 605 14.39 12.73 -16.14
N ALA A 606 15.07 13.36 -15.18
CA ALA A 606 15.47 14.75 -15.28
C ALA A 606 16.95 14.88 -15.65
N ILE A 607 17.30 15.88 -16.47
CA ILE A 607 18.69 16.18 -16.84
C ILE A 607 19.10 17.53 -16.24
N VAL A 608 20.21 17.52 -15.49
CA VAL A 608 20.85 18.73 -14.96
C VAL A 608 22.21 18.90 -15.61
N ASN A 609 22.37 19.97 -16.39
CA ASN A 609 23.60 20.34 -17.10
C ASN A 609 23.62 21.84 -17.43
N ASP A 610 24.70 22.33 -18.04
CA ASP A 610 24.84 23.74 -18.43
C ASP A 610 23.77 24.23 -19.42
N LYS A 611 23.17 23.32 -20.21
CA LYS A 611 22.12 23.65 -21.18
C LYS A 611 20.74 23.80 -20.52
N ASN A 612 20.48 23.05 -19.46
CA ASN A 612 19.17 22.91 -18.81
C ASN A 612 19.10 23.59 -17.42
N GLY A 613 20.18 24.29 -17.05
CA GLY A 613 20.37 24.95 -15.75
C GLY A 613 21.01 24.02 -14.72
N GLY A 614 22.28 24.27 -14.39
CA GLY A 614 22.96 23.66 -13.26
C GLY A 614 22.61 24.32 -11.93
N ASP A 615 23.08 23.73 -10.84
CA ASP A 615 23.08 24.36 -9.52
C ASP A 615 24.54 24.54 -9.06
N PRO A 616 25.12 25.74 -9.27
CA PRO A 616 26.51 26.01 -8.93
C PRO A 616 26.76 26.06 -7.41
N ASP A 617 25.70 26.12 -6.60
CA ASP A 617 25.79 26.18 -5.14
C ASP A 617 25.87 24.78 -4.51
N LEU A 618 25.64 23.70 -5.29
CA LEU A 618 25.83 22.33 -4.82
C LEU A 618 27.30 22.05 -4.48
N LEU A 619 27.52 21.55 -3.26
CA LEU A 619 28.84 21.15 -2.80
C LEU A 619 29.41 19.95 -3.60
N PRO A 620 30.75 19.84 -3.74
CA PRO A 620 31.37 18.69 -4.38
C PRO A 620 30.93 17.36 -3.74
N GLY A 621 30.51 16.41 -4.60
CA GLY A 621 30.01 15.11 -4.16
C GLY A 621 28.51 15.06 -3.85
N PHE A 622 27.81 16.20 -3.81
CA PHE A 622 26.36 16.25 -3.69
C PHE A 622 25.65 16.47 -5.06
N PRO A 623 24.39 16.01 -5.19
CA PRO A 623 23.70 15.12 -4.24
C PRO A 623 24.32 13.71 -4.22
N ILE A 624 24.17 13.02 -3.09
CA ILE A 624 24.56 11.61 -2.93
C ILE A 624 23.34 10.71 -3.04
N SER A 625 23.53 9.51 -3.59
CA SER A 625 22.50 8.47 -3.58
C SER A 625 22.67 7.60 -2.33
N LEU A 626 21.68 7.60 -1.44
CA LEU A 626 21.66 6.75 -0.24
C LEU A 626 21.16 5.33 -0.52
N GLY A 627 20.53 5.12 -1.68
CA GLY A 627 20.04 3.82 -2.13
C GLY A 627 18.63 3.48 -1.65
N SER A 628 18.07 4.18 -0.67
CA SER A 628 16.66 4.09 -0.21
C SER A 628 16.11 5.46 0.18
N SER A 629 14.85 5.51 0.58
CA SER A 629 14.25 6.72 1.12
C SER A 629 14.80 7.10 2.50
N ALA A 630 14.65 8.37 2.84
CA ALA A 630 15.14 8.96 4.09
C ALA A 630 14.15 10.05 4.56
N GLU A 631 13.31 9.70 5.53
CA GLU A 631 12.21 10.53 6.05
C GLU A 631 12.66 11.34 7.27
N GLY A 632 13.59 10.78 8.06
CA GLY A 632 14.19 11.48 9.18
C GLY A 632 15.02 12.67 8.71
N SER A 633 14.80 13.84 9.31
CA SER A 633 15.60 15.02 8.98
C SER A 633 17.05 14.83 9.43
N PRO A 634 18.04 15.22 8.61
CA PRO A 634 19.44 15.11 8.98
C PRO A 634 19.77 15.98 10.21
N LYS A 635 20.77 15.55 10.97
CA LYS A 635 21.35 16.33 12.07
C LYS A 635 22.82 16.61 11.83
N LEU A 636 23.33 17.65 12.47
CA LEU A 636 24.73 18.04 12.42
C LEU A 636 25.36 17.97 13.81
N ALA A 637 26.38 17.13 13.98
CA ALA A 637 27.16 17.03 15.19
C ALA A 637 28.57 16.50 14.87
N ASP A 638 29.56 16.86 15.68
CA ASP A 638 30.92 16.33 15.55
C ASP A 638 30.96 14.95 16.24
N ILE A 639 30.78 13.88 15.47
CA ILE A 639 30.69 12.51 15.98
C ILE A 639 32.08 11.90 16.14
N ASP A 640 32.99 12.18 15.20
CA ASP A 640 34.34 11.62 15.21
C ASP A 640 35.35 12.42 16.08
N GLY A 641 34.95 13.60 16.56
CA GLY A 641 35.72 14.45 17.46
C GLY A 641 36.81 15.25 16.75
N ASP A 642 36.70 15.46 15.44
CA ASP A 642 37.71 16.16 14.64
C ASP A 642 37.52 17.68 14.56
N GLY A 643 36.44 18.20 15.15
CA GLY A 643 36.07 19.61 15.17
C GLY A 643 35.20 20.06 13.99
N VAL A 644 34.88 19.17 13.05
CA VAL A 644 33.93 19.40 11.95
C VAL A 644 32.62 18.70 12.29
N ARG A 645 31.49 19.35 12.00
CA ARG A 645 30.18 18.70 12.17
C ARG A 645 29.93 17.74 11.02
N ASP A 646 29.63 16.50 11.36
CA ASP A 646 29.22 15.44 10.45
C ASP A 646 27.71 15.55 10.14
N ILE A 647 27.29 14.97 9.02
CA ILE A 647 25.89 14.81 8.64
C ILE A 647 25.43 13.43 9.11
N ILE A 648 24.49 13.40 10.05
CA ILE A 648 23.86 12.17 10.53
C ILE A 648 22.54 12.00 9.79
N GLN A 649 22.41 10.94 8.99
CA GLN A 649 21.23 10.68 8.15
C GLN A 649 20.76 9.23 8.29
N PRO A 650 19.61 8.98 8.94
CA PRO A 650 18.95 7.68 8.90
C PRO A 650 18.29 7.42 7.55
N THR A 651 18.15 6.13 7.20
CA THR A 651 17.45 5.65 6.00
C THR A 651 16.52 4.50 6.35
N THR A 652 15.52 4.25 5.50
CA THR A 652 14.51 3.20 5.73
C THR A 652 15.01 1.79 5.53
N ASP A 653 16.16 1.60 4.89
CA ASP A 653 16.86 0.31 4.90
C ASP A 653 17.58 0.04 6.24
N GLY A 654 17.24 0.77 7.30
CA GLY A 654 17.83 0.60 8.62
C GLY A 654 19.30 0.98 8.71
N LYS A 655 19.78 1.85 7.81
CA LYS A 655 21.16 2.37 7.84
C LYS A 655 21.17 3.76 8.45
N LEU A 656 22.04 3.97 9.44
CA LEU A 656 22.36 5.27 10.01
C LEU A 656 23.71 5.70 9.45
N HIS A 657 23.70 6.66 8.53
CA HIS A 657 24.90 7.24 7.94
C HIS A 657 25.45 8.36 8.83
N VAL A 658 26.77 8.44 8.93
CA VAL A 658 27.48 9.59 9.52
C VAL A 658 28.56 10.01 8.53
N LEU A 659 28.32 11.14 7.87
CA LEU A 659 29.15 11.64 6.77
C LEU A 659 29.94 12.87 7.21
N THR A 660 31.26 12.74 7.29
CA THR A 660 32.16 13.88 7.50
C THR A 660 32.39 14.63 6.19
N LEU A 661 32.67 15.94 6.29
CA LEU A 661 33.05 16.81 5.17
C LEU A 661 34.50 17.29 5.27
N LYS A 662 35.33 16.66 6.11
CA LYS A 662 36.72 17.07 6.34
C LYS A 662 37.55 17.22 5.05
N SER A 663 37.31 16.38 4.04
CA SER A 663 38.01 16.43 2.75
C SER A 663 37.37 17.39 1.73
N GLY A 664 36.26 18.04 2.08
CA GLY A 664 35.42 18.82 1.18
C GLY A 664 34.46 17.98 0.33
N ARG A 665 34.38 16.66 0.60
CA ARG A 665 33.41 15.71 0.02
C ARG A 665 32.83 14.84 1.14
N PRO A 666 31.60 14.32 0.97
CA PRO A 666 31.00 13.42 1.95
C PRO A 666 31.79 12.11 2.01
N GLU A 667 32.29 11.77 3.21
CA GLU A 667 32.98 10.53 3.52
C GLU A 667 32.35 9.89 4.76
N GLU A 668 32.13 8.58 4.73
CA GLU A 668 31.55 7.87 5.87
C GLU A 668 32.56 7.78 7.02
N VAL A 669 32.14 8.13 8.24
CA VAL A 669 32.92 7.99 9.46
C VAL A 669 33.15 6.51 9.77
N ALA A 670 34.34 6.16 10.27
CA ALA A 670 34.67 4.77 10.59
C ALA A 670 33.70 4.17 11.62
N GLY A 671 33.14 3.00 11.29
CA GLY A 671 32.10 2.33 12.08
C GLY A 671 30.69 2.54 11.54
N PHE A 672 30.51 3.48 10.60
CA PHE A 672 29.25 3.74 9.90
C PHE A 672 29.31 3.25 8.44
N PRO A 673 28.15 3.02 7.77
CA PRO A 673 26.81 3.13 8.34
C PRO A 673 26.54 2.07 9.41
N TYR A 674 25.91 2.50 10.51
CA TYR A 674 25.39 1.56 11.51
C TYR A 674 24.14 0.89 10.94
N LEU A 675 23.96 -0.41 11.23
CA LEU A 675 22.82 -1.19 10.76
C LEU A 675 21.91 -1.53 11.94
N THR A 676 20.62 -1.23 11.81
CA THR A 676 19.61 -1.76 12.72
C THR A 676 19.53 -3.28 12.60
N ARG A 677 18.74 -3.89 13.48
CA ARG A 677 18.55 -5.34 13.45
C ARG A 677 17.78 -5.77 12.21
N ILE A 678 17.84 -7.06 11.91
CA ILE A 678 16.99 -7.66 10.88
C ILE A 678 15.53 -7.55 11.30
N ASP A 679 14.66 -7.21 10.35
CA ASP A 679 13.23 -6.99 10.58
C ASP A 679 12.50 -8.25 11.07
N ASP A 680 11.36 -8.06 11.74
CA ASP A 680 10.56 -9.17 12.28
C ASP A 680 10.11 -10.16 11.20
N GLY A 681 10.06 -11.43 11.58
CA GLY A 681 9.81 -12.53 10.64
C GLY A 681 11.07 -13.03 9.93
N LEU A 682 12.06 -12.16 9.69
CA LEU A 682 13.30 -12.53 9.00
C LEU A 682 14.51 -12.63 9.94
N ASN A 683 14.34 -12.23 11.19
CA ASN A 683 15.37 -12.27 12.21
C ASN A 683 15.38 -13.60 12.97
N LYS A 684 16.33 -14.47 12.62
CA LYS A 684 16.50 -15.80 13.24
C LYS A 684 16.79 -15.77 14.74
N ASP A 685 17.25 -14.66 15.28
CA ASP A 685 17.72 -14.55 16.66
C ASP A 685 16.60 -14.12 17.63
N LEU A 686 15.39 -13.84 17.14
CA LEU A 686 14.25 -13.39 17.96
C LEU A 686 13.59 -14.49 18.80
N GLY A 687 13.61 -15.75 18.36
CA GLY A 687 12.76 -16.81 18.93
C GLY A 687 12.97 -17.08 20.43
N ALA A 688 14.12 -16.71 21.00
CA ALA A 688 14.38 -16.82 22.44
C ALA A 688 13.83 -15.63 23.26
N THR A 689 13.70 -14.45 22.64
CA THR A 689 13.29 -13.21 23.31
C THR A 689 11.86 -12.80 23.00
N GLU A 690 11.31 -13.22 21.87
CA GLU A 690 9.99 -12.86 21.34
C GLU A 690 9.33 -14.10 20.70
N PRO A 691 8.95 -15.13 21.49
CA PRO A 691 8.51 -16.42 20.95
C PRO A 691 7.18 -16.37 20.19
N THR A 692 6.43 -15.27 20.29
CA THR A 692 5.19 -15.03 19.55
C THR A 692 5.43 -14.38 18.19
N VAL A 693 6.65 -13.91 17.90
CA VAL A 693 6.99 -13.42 16.56
C VAL A 693 7.42 -14.62 15.71
N PRO A 694 6.72 -14.92 14.60
CA PRO A 694 7.02 -16.06 13.73
C PRO A 694 8.33 -15.86 12.96
N SER A 695 8.78 -16.90 12.26
CA SER A 695 9.96 -16.87 11.38
C SER A 695 9.61 -17.34 9.97
N TYR A 696 9.70 -16.43 9.00
CA TYR A 696 9.40 -16.66 7.59
C TYR A 696 10.59 -17.24 6.81
N LEU A 697 11.72 -17.52 7.46
CA LEU A 697 12.96 -17.98 6.81
C LEU A 697 12.83 -19.34 6.10
N ALA A 698 11.78 -20.11 6.37
CA ALA A 698 11.48 -21.33 5.63
C ALA A 698 10.79 -21.06 4.27
N GLY A 699 10.33 -19.83 4.02
CA GLY A 699 9.77 -19.36 2.75
C GLY A 699 10.76 -19.51 1.60
N ALA A 700 10.26 -19.80 0.40
CA ALA A 700 11.09 -20.16 -0.74
C ALA A 700 12.02 -19.01 -1.17
N ALA A 701 11.54 -17.77 -1.10
CA ALA A 701 12.32 -16.57 -1.45
C ALA A 701 13.54 -16.36 -0.55
N TYR A 702 13.48 -16.74 0.74
CA TYR A 702 14.51 -16.45 1.74
C TYR A 702 15.55 -17.57 1.90
N LYS A 703 15.39 -18.69 1.17
CA LYS A 703 16.36 -19.79 1.17
C LYS A 703 17.66 -19.34 0.52
N ALA A 704 18.78 -19.58 1.20
CA ALA A 704 20.11 -19.23 0.69
C ALA A 704 20.37 -19.84 -0.69
N GLY A 705 20.75 -19.00 -1.67
CA GLY A 705 21.03 -19.43 -3.04
C GLY A 705 19.79 -19.69 -3.91
N ALA A 706 18.58 -19.39 -3.42
CA ALA A 706 17.38 -19.43 -4.25
C ALA A 706 17.53 -18.50 -5.46
N ALA A 707 17.23 -19.01 -6.65
CA ALA A 707 17.33 -18.23 -7.88
C ALA A 707 16.31 -17.08 -7.84
N GLY A 708 16.81 -15.85 -7.92
CA GLY A 708 16.00 -14.64 -7.74
C GLY A 708 15.55 -14.38 -6.30
N GLY A 709 15.97 -15.21 -5.33
CA GLY A 709 15.62 -15.04 -3.92
C GLY A 709 16.22 -13.79 -3.29
N ILE A 710 15.72 -13.46 -2.11
CA ILE A 710 16.08 -12.25 -1.37
C ILE A 710 16.92 -12.65 -0.16
N ASP A 711 18.04 -11.96 0.05
CA ASP A 711 18.86 -12.14 1.23
C ASP A 711 18.17 -11.51 2.46
N PRO A 712 17.66 -12.32 3.42
CA PRO A 712 16.95 -11.80 4.59
C PRO A 712 17.84 -10.93 5.48
N THR A 713 19.18 -11.06 5.39
CA THR A 713 20.11 -10.26 6.20
C THR A 713 20.21 -8.80 5.74
N THR A 714 19.65 -8.48 4.57
CA THR A 714 19.57 -7.12 4.04
C THR A 714 18.31 -6.38 4.49
N VAL A 715 17.30 -7.09 4.99
CA VAL A 715 16.02 -6.51 5.42
C VAL A 715 16.15 -6.05 6.88
N ARG A 716 16.27 -4.74 7.08
CA ARG A 716 16.51 -4.13 8.40
C ARG A 716 15.30 -3.33 8.85
N GLU A 717 15.19 -3.12 10.16
CA GLU A 717 14.13 -2.29 10.73
C GLU A 717 14.25 -0.83 10.25
N SER A 718 13.16 -0.28 9.71
CA SER A 718 13.11 1.05 9.11
C SER A 718 13.35 2.17 10.12
N LEU A 719 14.26 3.09 9.80
CA LEU A 719 14.47 4.34 10.56
C LEU A 719 13.74 5.49 9.87
N MET A 720 12.67 5.98 10.51
CA MET A 720 11.77 6.97 9.92
C MET A 720 11.83 8.36 10.57
N ASN A 721 12.44 8.44 11.75
CA ASN A 721 12.46 9.67 12.54
C ASN A 721 13.83 10.35 12.50
N SER A 722 13.83 11.63 12.89
CA SER A 722 15.08 12.36 13.06
C SER A 722 15.84 11.81 14.27
N PRO A 723 17.17 11.62 14.20
CA PRO A 723 17.95 11.18 15.34
C PRO A 723 18.00 12.26 16.43
N ALA A 724 18.11 11.83 17.69
CA ALA A 724 18.53 12.69 18.79
C ALA A 724 20.02 12.51 19.04
N ILE A 725 20.72 13.59 19.40
CA ILE A 725 22.17 13.59 19.57
C ILE A 725 22.53 14.32 20.85
N GLY A 726 23.33 13.68 21.70
CA GLY A 726 23.81 14.26 22.97
C GLY A 726 24.83 13.35 23.63
N ASP A 727 25.68 13.92 24.48
CA ASP A 727 26.58 13.17 25.35
C ASP A 727 25.76 12.59 26.51
N LEU A 728 25.42 11.31 26.41
CA LEU A 728 24.52 10.65 27.36
C LEU A 728 25.30 10.02 28.51
N ASP A 729 26.51 9.52 28.23
CA ASP A 729 27.32 8.80 29.22
C ASP A 729 28.33 9.69 29.97
N GLY A 730 28.53 10.93 29.50
CA GLY A 730 29.38 11.95 30.10
C GLY A 730 30.85 11.83 29.71
N ASP A 731 31.19 11.09 28.65
CA ASP A 731 32.57 10.92 28.18
C ASP A 731 33.09 12.09 27.32
N GLY A 732 32.22 13.07 27.02
CA GLY A 732 32.52 14.24 26.22
C GLY A 732 32.31 14.03 24.72
N LYS A 733 31.78 12.89 24.29
CA LYS A 733 31.41 12.60 22.90
C LYS A 733 29.90 12.40 22.80
N PRO A 734 29.29 12.77 21.67
CA PRO A 734 27.86 12.55 21.49
C PRO A 734 27.54 11.10 21.10
N GLU A 735 26.48 10.57 21.72
CA GLU A 735 25.74 9.41 21.25
C GLU A 735 24.61 9.82 20.31
N ILE A 736 24.17 8.85 19.49
CA ILE A 736 23.06 8.98 18.57
C ILE A 736 21.93 8.05 19.04
N VAL A 737 20.75 8.62 19.27
CA VAL A 737 19.53 7.88 19.61
C VAL A 737 18.59 7.88 18.41
N VAL A 738 18.15 6.69 18.02
CA VAL A 738 17.15 6.48 16.98
C VAL A 738 16.12 5.45 17.41
N ALA A 739 14.91 5.55 16.87
CA ALA A 739 13.87 4.56 17.07
C ALA A 739 13.30 4.09 15.73
N THR A 740 12.94 2.82 15.63
CA THR A 740 12.47 2.19 14.40
C THR A 740 10.96 2.13 14.33
N TRP A 741 10.43 2.05 13.10
CA TRP A 741 9.01 1.86 12.87
C TRP A 741 8.44 0.62 13.60
N PRO A 742 9.13 -0.54 13.65
CA PRO A 742 8.68 -1.70 14.45
C PRO A 742 8.82 -1.54 15.97
N GLY A 743 9.40 -0.44 16.47
CA GLY A 743 9.42 -0.10 17.89
C GLY A 743 10.67 -0.53 18.66
N THR A 744 11.83 -0.57 18.00
CA THR A 744 13.13 -0.76 18.68
C THR A 744 13.84 0.58 18.83
N ILE A 745 14.41 0.83 20.01
CA ILE A 745 15.16 2.04 20.36
C ILE A 745 16.64 1.68 20.47
N TYR A 746 17.49 2.46 19.82
CA TYR A 746 18.93 2.29 19.74
C TYR A 746 19.65 3.49 20.35
N VAL A 747 20.77 3.23 21.01
CA VAL A 747 21.72 4.24 21.47
C VAL A 747 23.11 3.83 20.98
N VAL A 748 23.62 4.58 20.02
CA VAL A 748 24.83 4.25 19.27
C VAL A 748 25.91 5.27 19.57
N ASN A 749 27.10 4.81 19.93
CA ASN A 749 28.23 5.69 20.20
C ASN A 749 28.93 6.19 18.92
N SER A 750 29.91 7.08 19.10
CA SER A 750 30.76 7.64 18.03
C SER A 750 31.51 6.62 17.14
N LYS A 751 31.54 5.33 17.51
CA LYS A 751 32.19 4.26 16.75
C LYS A 751 31.20 3.33 16.03
N GLY A 752 29.91 3.67 16.01
CA GLY A 752 28.88 2.83 15.43
C GLY A 752 28.62 1.56 16.25
N GLN A 753 28.68 1.63 17.58
CA GLN A 753 28.43 0.49 18.47
C GLN A 753 27.30 0.81 19.45
N ASP A 754 26.44 -0.19 19.73
CA ASP A 754 25.41 -0.07 20.75
C ASP A 754 26.03 0.15 22.13
N LEU A 755 25.45 1.06 22.91
CA LEU A 755 25.80 1.19 24.33
C LEU A 755 25.27 0.02 25.17
N PRO A 756 25.92 -0.32 26.30
CA PRO A 756 25.45 -1.37 27.20
C PRO A 756 24.00 -1.14 27.64
N GLY A 757 23.17 -2.19 27.55
CA GLY A 757 21.73 -2.11 27.86
C GLY A 757 20.84 -1.85 26.65
N TRP A 758 21.41 -1.46 25.51
CA TRP A 758 20.71 -1.20 24.25
C TRP A 758 21.00 -2.29 23.20
N PRO A 759 20.11 -2.47 22.21
CA PRO A 759 18.81 -1.81 22.02
C PRO A 759 17.70 -2.28 22.98
N LYS A 760 16.59 -1.53 23.03
CA LYS A 760 15.34 -1.88 23.75
C LYS A 760 14.16 -1.97 22.80
N ARG A 761 13.28 -2.96 23.00
CA ARG A 761 12.01 -3.05 22.26
C ARG A 761 10.85 -2.56 23.10
N LEU A 762 9.90 -1.91 22.44
CA LEU A 762 8.58 -1.64 23.00
C LEU A 762 7.75 -2.93 23.10
N PRO A 763 6.75 -3.00 24.00
CA PRO A 763 5.86 -4.15 24.13
C PRO A 763 5.10 -4.45 22.84
N LEU A 764 4.87 -5.74 22.57
CA LEU A 764 3.98 -6.18 21.49
C LEU A 764 2.52 -5.80 21.77
N VAL A 765 1.80 -5.43 20.70
CA VAL A 765 0.36 -5.10 20.74
C VAL A 765 -0.40 -6.07 19.83
N PRO A 766 -0.98 -7.15 20.37
CA PRO A 766 -1.74 -8.13 19.59
C PRO A 766 -3.14 -7.61 19.23
N SER A 767 -3.81 -8.28 18.31
CA SER A 767 -5.26 -8.11 18.07
C SER A 767 -6.07 -8.69 19.23
N CYS A 768 -7.25 -8.14 19.48
CA CYS A 768 -8.19 -8.74 20.43
C CYS A 768 -8.75 -10.07 19.90
N SER A 769 -9.04 -11.01 20.80
CA SER A 769 -9.51 -12.34 20.40
C SER A 769 -10.83 -12.28 19.63
N LEU A 770 -10.87 -12.91 18.45
CA LEU A 770 -12.12 -13.08 17.72
C LEU A 770 -13.03 -14.16 18.32
N ASP A 771 -12.53 -15.06 19.16
CA ASP A 771 -13.37 -15.97 19.94
C ASP A 771 -13.85 -15.26 21.23
N PRO A 772 -15.15 -14.97 21.38
CA PRO A 772 -15.69 -14.26 22.54
C PRO A 772 -15.64 -15.08 23.84
N SER A 773 -15.29 -16.37 23.78
CA SER A 773 -15.07 -17.21 24.96
C SER A 773 -13.66 -17.07 25.55
N LYS A 774 -12.72 -16.48 24.80
CA LYS A 774 -11.34 -16.22 25.24
C LYS A 774 -11.19 -14.79 25.76
N PRO A 775 -10.37 -14.57 26.80
CA PRO A 775 -10.11 -13.22 27.30
C PRO A 775 -9.24 -12.42 26.33
N SER A 776 -9.55 -11.13 26.16
CA SER A 776 -8.72 -10.21 25.40
C SER A 776 -7.52 -9.73 26.22
N PRO A 777 -6.29 -9.70 25.65
CA PRO A 777 -5.13 -9.08 26.30
C PRO A 777 -5.39 -7.60 26.61
N PRO A 778 -4.91 -7.05 27.74
CA PRO A 778 -5.00 -5.62 28.00
C PRO A 778 -4.30 -4.80 26.90
N GLY A 779 -4.99 -3.81 26.35
CA GLY A 779 -4.44 -2.94 25.31
C GLY A 779 -4.29 -3.59 23.94
N CYS A 780 -4.97 -4.72 23.69
CA CYS A 780 -5.07 -5.29 22.34
C CYS A 780 -5.78 -4.33 21.37
N MET A 781 -5.55 -4.53 20.08
CA MET A 781 -6.16 -3.75 19.01
C MET A 781 -7.56 -4.25 18.67
N ASP A 782 -8.48 -3.30 18.50
CA ASP A 782 -9.84 -3.50 17.99
C ASP A 782 -10.35 -2.21 17.32
N TYR A 783 -11.64 -2.17 16.96
CA TYR A 783 -12.28 -1.02 16.31
C TYR A 783 -12.27 0.28 17.12
N THR A 784 -12.03 0.21 18.43
CA THR A 784 -11.90 1.37 19.33
C THR A 784 -10.47 1.67 19.73
N HIS A 785 -9.59 0.66 19.79
CA HIS A 785 -8.20 0.75 20.20
C HIS A 785 -7.25 0.68 18.99
N GLY A 786 -6.90 1.83 18.44
CA GLY A 786 -6.00 1.95 17.28
C GLY A 786 -4.51 1.84 17.66
N PHE A 787 -4.12 0.77 18.37
CA PHE A 787 -2.77 0.59 18.92
C PHE A 787 -1.89 -0.37 18.11
N ALA A 788 -0.60 -0.07 18.07
CA ALA A 788 0.41 -0.96 17.51
C ALA A 788 1.72 -0.84 18.31
N ARG A 789 2.66 -1.75 18.08
CA ARG A 789 4.04 -1.53 18.51
C ARG A 789 4.75 -0.69 17.45
N GLY A 790 5.38 0.40 17.84
CA GLY A 790 6.13 1.23 16.90
C GLY A 790 6.39 2.65 17.38
N VAL A 791 7.25 3.36 16.63
CA VAL A 791 7.61 4.75 16.89
C VAL A 791 7.70 5.52 15.56
N TYR A 792 7.11 6.72 15.53
CA TYR A 792 7.26 7.67 14.42
C TYR A 792 7.86 9.02 14.85
N GLY A 793 7.51 9.50 16.04
CA GLY A 793 8.12 10.71 16.60
C GLY A 793 9.64 10.54 16.81
N ALA A 794 10.39 11.64 16.76
CA ALA A 794 11.81 11.61 17.09
C ALA A 794 12.01 11.33 18.60
N PRO A 795 13.06 10.58 18.99
CA PRO A 795 13.49 10.55 20.38
C PRO A 795 13.83 11.96 20.88
N VAL A 796 13.58 12.23 22.16
CA VAL A 796 13.92 13.51 22.80
C VAL A 796 14.83 13.24 23.99
N LEU A 797 15.82 14.11 24.19
CA LEU A 797 16.79 14.01 25.29
C LEU A 797 16.56 15.14 26.28
N ALA A 798 16.34 14.81 27.55
CA ALA A 798 16.21 15.78 28.63
C ALA A 798 16.51 15.13 29.99
N ASP A 799 17.15 15.88 30.89
CA ASP A 799 17.37 15.46 32.28
C ASP A 799 16.05 15.61 33.05
N MET A 800 15.32 14.50 33.18
CA MET A 800 13.96 14.45 33.73
C MET A 800 13.98 14.27 35.26
N ASP A 801 15.04 13.65 35.81
CA ASP A 801 15.16 13.42 37.24
C ASP A 801 16.20 14.29 37.97
N LYS A 802 16.85 15.21 37.24
CA LYS A 802 17.85 16.18 37.71
C LYS A 802 19.12 15.55 38.26
N ASP A 803 19.49 14.36 37.76
CA ASP A 803 20.76 13.73 38.11
C ASP A 803 21.95 14.28 37.31
N GLY A 804 21.70 15.17 36.34
CA GLY A 804 22.69 15.78 35.47
C GLY A 804 22.95 14.99 34.18
N LYS A 805 22.22 13.89 33.94
CA LYS A 805 22.26 13.10 32.72
C LYS A 805 20.91 13.15 32.02
N PRO A 806 20.87 13.23 30.69
CA PRO A 806 19.61 13.20 29.96
C PRO A 806 19.01 11.78 29.90
N GLU A 807 17.71 11.68 30.17
CA GLU A 807 16.87 10.54 29.80
C GLU A 807 16.44 10.61 28.32
N ILE A 808 16.00 9.46 27.82
CA ILE A 808 15.48 9.26 26.45
C ILE A 808 13.96 9.15 26.49
N ILE A 809 13.27 10.05 25.82
CA ILE A 809 11.81 10.18 25.81
C ILE A 809 11.27 9.72 24.46
N ILE A 810 10.28 8.82 24.49
CA ILE A 810 9.69 8.18 23.30
C ILE A 810 8.17 8.27 23.37
N GLY A 811 7.53 8.86 22.36
CA GLY A 811 6.10 8.71 22.10
C GLY A 811 5.84 7.50 21.21
N ALA A 812 4.99 6.57 21.64
CA ALA A 812 4.82 5.27 21.01
C ALA A 812 3.41 5.02 20.45
N PHE A 813 3.31 4.05 19.52
CA PHE A 813 2.07 3.65 18.87
C PHE A 813 1.07 2.93 19.77
N ASP A 814 1.48 2.51 20.96
CA ASP A 814 0.61 1.92 21.96
C ASP A 814 -0.05 2.98 22.87
N GLY A 815 0.11 4.27 22.52
CA GLY A 815 -0.50 5.39 23.24
C GLY A 815 0.28 5.83 24.48
N ASN A 816 1.49 5.30 24.70
CA ASN A 816 2.29 5.61 25.88
C ASN A 816 3.47 6.54 25.57
N ILE A 817 3.79 7.41 26.54
CA ILE A 817 5.09 8.07 26.64
C ILE A 817 6.00 7.24 27.54
N TYR A 818 7.14 6.83 26.99
CA TYR A 818 8.21 6.16 27.71
C TYR A 818 9.35 7.13 28.00
N VAL A 819 9.97 6.98 29.17
CA VAL A 819 11.19 7.70 29.56
C VAL A 819 12.19 6.69 30.07
N TYR A 820 13.30 6.54 29.35
CA TYR A 820 14.36 5.58 29.64
C TYR A 820 15.60 6.29 30.18
N LYS A 821 16.18 5.71 31.24
CA LYS A 821 17.54 6.02 31.66
C LYS A 821 18.54 5.42 30.69
N LEU A 822 19.78 5.90 30.71
CA LEU A 822 20.85 5.38 29.86
C LEU A 822 21.13 3.88 30.05
N ASP A 823 20.92 3.34 31.25
CA ASP A 823 21.06 1.89 31.50
C ASP A 823 19.93 1.03 30.88
N GLY A 824 18.96 1.69 30.24
CA GLY A 824 17.82 1.09 29.57
C GLY A 824 16.65 0.75 30.50
N THR A 825 16.71 1.13 31.78
CA THR A 825 15.56 1.03 32.69
C THR A 825 14.58 2.18 32.48
N VAL A 826 13.29 1.94 32.71
CA VAL A 826 12.26 2.97 32.63
C VAL A 826 12.31 3.82 33.90
N LEU A 827 12.29 5.15 33.76
CA LEU A 827 12.25 6.09 34.87
C LEU A 827 10.97 5.88 35.72
N ASP A 828 11.09 5.96 37.05
CA ASP A 828 9.94 5.77 37.94
C ASP A 828 8.85 6.80 37.64
N GLY A 829 7.59 6.33 37.57
CA GLY A 829 6.45 7.11 37.12
C GLY A 829 6.07 6.92 35.65
N PHE A 830 6.93 6.32 34.83
CA PHE A 830 6.68 5.98 33.42
C PHE A 830 6.53 4.46 33.21
N PRO A 831 5.90 4.01 32.10
CA PRO A 831 5.26 4.81 31.04
C PRO A 831 3.97 5.51 31.49
N VAL A 832 3.61 6.58 30.78
CA VAL A 832 2.34 7.30 30.96
C VAL A 832 1.47 7.11 29.72
N ALA A 833 0.28 6.53 29.90
CA ALA A 833 -0.73 6.44 28.85
C ALA A 833 -1.33 7.82 28.59
N LEU A 834 -1.43 8.24 27.33
CA LEU A 834 -2.18 9.43 26.94
C LEU A 834 -3.62 9.04 26.66
N ALA A 835 -4.56 9.51 27.47
CA ALA A 835 -5.98 9.23 27.31
C ALA A 835 -6.82 10.47 27.63
N SER A 836 -7.55 10.97 26.63
CA SER A 836 -8.51 12.04 26.83
C SER A 836 -9.86 11.47 27.23
N LYS A 837 -10.47 12.00 28.30
CA LYS A 837 -11.85 11.65 28.69
C LYS A 837 -12.90 12.06 27.64
N ALA A 838 -12.53 12.94 26.72
CA ALA A 838 -13.37 13.38 25.62
C ALA A 838 -13.26 12.46 24.37
N SER A 839 -12.40 11.43 24.41
CA SER A 839 -12.27 10.43 23.37
C SER A 839 -12.63 9.05 23.93
N ASP A 840 -13.37 8.29 23.14
CA ASP A 840 -13.68 6.87 23.35
C ASP A 840 -12.79 5.95 22.51
N THR A 841 -11.87 6.53 21.73
CA THR A 841 -10.97 5.82 20.82
C THR A 841 -9.52 6.14 21.14
N PRO A 842 -8.93 5.54 22.19
CA PRO A 842 -7.51 5.74 22.48
C PRO A 842 -6.66 5.24 21.30
N ARG A 843 -5.61 6.01 20.94
CA ARG A 843 -4.78 5.77 19.75
C ARG A 843 -3.32 6.12 19.99
N ARG A 844 -2.51 5.83 18.96
CA ARG A 844 -1.07 6.10 18.80
C ARG A 844 -0.64 7.52 19.20
N ILE A 845 0.64 7.65 19.52
CA ILE A 845 1.35 8.92 19.56
C ILE A 845 2.29 8.97 18.35
N MET A 846 2.05 9.92 17.45
CA MET A 846 2.92 10.15 16.30
C MET A 846 3.68 11.47 16.35
N SER A 847 3.25 12.43 17.19
CA SER A 847 3.98 13.68 17.38
C SER A 847 5.31 13.44 18.10
N THR A 848 6.34 14.21 17.74
CA THR A 848 7.55 14.30 18.57
C THR A 848 7.20 15.08 19.85
N PRO A 849 7.45 14.51 21.05
CA PRO A 849 7.19 15.23 22.29
C PRO A 849 8.04 16.51 22.41
N THR A 850 7.55 17.49 23.16
CA THR A 850 8.33 18.70 23.54
C THR A 850 8.55 18.70 25.04
N VAL A 851 9.76 19.05 25.48
CA VAL A 851 10.14 18.99 26.90
C VAL A 851 10.51 20.37 27.40
N VAL A 852 9.85 20.84 28.46
CA VAL A 852 10.00 22.20 29.00
C VAL A 852 9.44 22.30 30.42
N ASP A 853 10.11 23.02 31.32
CA ASP A 853 9.57 23.35 32.65
C ASP A 853 8.49 24.43 32.54
N LEU A 854 7.23 24.01 32.48
CA LEU A 854 6.06 24.87 32.30
C LEU A 854 5.53 25.38 33.63
N ASN A 855 5.63 24.57 34.68
CA ASN A 855 5.06 24.88 35.99
C ASN A 855 6.05 25.64 36.91
N GLY A 856 7.34 25.65 36.59
CA GLY A 856 8.41 26.35 37.31
C GLY A 856 8.92 25.61 38.57
N ASP A 857 8.64 24.32 38.72
CA ASP A 857 9.19 23.47 39.78
C ASP A 857 10.60 22.92 39.44
N GLY A 858 11.08 23.26 38.23
CA GLY A 858 12.36 22.90 37.67
C GLY A 858 12.39 21.51 37.04
N ILE A 859 11.41 20.64 37.29
CA ILE A 859 11.30 19.34 36.63
C ILE A 859 10.55 19.59 35.31
N PRO A 860 11.14 19.32 34.14
CA PRO A 860 10.48 19.63 32.90
C PRO A 860 9.25 18.74 32.65
N GLU A 861 8.19 19.34 32.11
CA GLU A 861 7.00 18.66 31.60
C GLU A 861 7.21 18.14 30.17
N ILE A 862 6.39 17.16 29.79
CA ILE A 862 6.34 16.61 28.44
C ILE A 862 5.02 16.98 27.76
N VAL A 863 5.09 17.79 26.70
CA VAL A 863 3.96 18.14 25.84
C VAL A 863 3.88 17.15 24.69
N SER A 864 2.70 16.63 24.40
CA SER A 864 2.49 15.75 23.23
C SER A 864 1.07 15.84 22.71
N GLY A 865 0.92 15.74 21.38
CA GLY A 865 -0.35 15.38 20.75
C GLY A 865 -0.55 13.86 20.74
N SER A 866 -1.74 13.42 20.36
CA SER A 866 -1.99 12.00 20.02
C SER A 866 -2.94 11.89 18.84
N ASN A 867 -3.01 10.70 18.24
CA ASN A 867 -3.92 10.40 17.14
C ASN A 867 -5.37 10.15 17.60
N GLN A 868 -5.68 10.41 18.88
CA GLN A 868 -7.04 10.31 19.39
C GLN A 868 -7.95 11.30 18.67
N GLN A 869 -9.07 10.78 18.20
CA GLN A 869 -10.08 11.56 17.50
C GLN A 869 -11.18 11.96 18.49
N ILE A 870 -11.58 13.23 18.45
CA ILE A 870 -12.62 13.80 19.32
C ILE A 870 -13.72 14.42 18.44
N GLY A 871 -14.97 14.16 18.82
CA GLY A 871 -16.15 14.62 18.10
C GLY A 871 -16.47 13.78 16.86
N GLY A 872 -17.72 13.89 16.38
CA GLY A 872 -18.22 13.06 15.28
C GLY A 872 -17.33 13.19 14.05
N GLY A 873 -16.56 12.12 13.77
CA GLY A 873 -15.56 11.88 12.72
C GLY A 873 -14.30 12.75 12.73
N GLY A 874 -13.75 12.96 13.93
CA GLY A 874 -12.33 13.29 14.09
C GLY A 874 -11.94 14.71 13.72
N ASN A 875 -12.84 15.68 13.91
CA ASN A 875 -12.57 17.10 13.64
C ASN A 875 -11.85 17.82 14.79
N ALA A 876 -11.45 17.08 15.82
CA ALA A 876 -10.65 17.57 16.93
C ALA A 876 -9.73 16.46 17.45
N GLY A 877 -8.66 16.85 18.13
CA GLY A 877 -7.74 15.96 18.81
C GLY A 877 -7.24 16.55 20.13
N PRO A 878 -6.76 15.72 21.05
CA PRO A 878 -6.22 16.17 22.32
C PRO A 878 -4.74 16.58 22.24
N VAL A 879 -4.37 17.57 23.04
CA VAL A 879 -2.98 17.87 23.41
C VAL A 879 -2.84 17.64 24.91
N PHE A 880 -1.77 16.97 25.31
CA PHE A 880 -1.45 16.63 26.68
C PHE A 880 -0.24 17.41 27.17
N VAL A 881 -0.23 17.72 28.46
CA VAL A 881 0.97 18.14 29.20
C VAL A 881 1.12 17.18 30.37
N VAL A 882 2.12 16.30 30.26
CA VAL A 882 2.47 15.30 31.26
C VAL A 882 3.48 15.90 32.24
N ASP A 883 3.18 15.80 33.53
CA ASP A 883 4.09 16.17 34.61
C ASP A 883 5.37 15.33 34.52
N GLY A 884 6.55 15.93 34.73
CA GLY A 884 7.83 15.24 34.61
C GLY A 884 8.01 14.05 35.58
N ARG A 885 7.18 13.95 36.63
CA ARG A 885 7.11 12.80 37.55
C ARG A 885 6.17 11.69 37.08
N GLY A 886 5.52 11.86 35.92
CA GLY A 886 4.57 10.93 35.33
C GLY A 886 3.46 10.53 36.32
N ASN A 887 3.17 9.24 36.42
CA ASN A 887 2.13 8.70 37.31
C ASN A 887 2.39 8.90 38.81
N LYS A 888 3.59 9.38 39.22
CA LYS A 888 3.92 9.71 40.61
C LYS A 888 3.61 11.16 40.98
N ALA A 889 3.21 11.98 40.01
CA ALA A 889 2.81 13.35 40.27
C ALA A 889 1.64 13.42 41.27
N PRO A 890 1.66 14.31 42.29
CA PRO A 890 0.64 14.35 43.34
C PRO A 890 -0.81 14.57 42.84
N GLY A 891 -0.99 15.18 41.66
CA GLY A 891 -2.28 15.45 41.03
C GLY A 891 -2.71 14.44 39.98
N GLY A 892 -1.94 13.36 39.78
CA GLY A 892 -2.02 12.52 38.59
C GLY A 892 -1.08 13.02 37.48
N PRO A 893 -0.98 12.29 36.36
CA PRO A 893 0.09 12.48 35.37
C PRO A 893 -0.04 13.74 34.53
N TYR A 894 -1.18 14.43 34.52
CA TYR A 894 -1.39 15.63 33.71
C TYR A 894 -1.42 16.89 34.57
N LEU A 895 -0.90 17.99 34.02
CA LEU A 895 -1.07 19.30 34.66
C LEU A 895 -2.55 19.71 34.76
N PRO A 896 -2.92 20.59 35.70
CA PRO A 896 -4.28 21.10 35.82
C PRO A 896 -4.83 21.65 34.49
N ASN A 897 -6.10 21.36 34.20
CA ASN A 897 -6.81 21.76 32.97
C ASN A 897 -6.30 21.13 31.66
N TRP A 898 -5.39 20.15 31.73
CA TRP A 898 -4.99 19.30 30.61
C TRP A 898 -5.59 17.88 30.72
N PRO A 899 -5.73 17.14 29.60
CA PRO A 899 -5.53 17.57 28.22
C PRO A 899 -6.59 18.59 27.73
N ILE A 900 -6.22 19.38 26.72
CA ILE A 900 -7.17 20.23 26.00
C ILE A 900 -7.60 19.59 24.69
N THR A 901 -8.77 19.99 24.18
CA THR A 901 -9.27 19.61 22.87
C THR A 901 -9.06 20.74 21.88
N MET A 902 -8.48 20.46 20.72
CA MET A 902 -8.22 21.45 19.66
C MET A 902 -8.80 20.96 18.33
N THR A 903 -9.28 21.89 17.51
CA THR A 903 -9.71 21.61 16.14
C THR A 903 -8.56 21.02 15.32
N SER A 904 -8.84 19.92 14.63
CA SER A 904 -7.89 19.25 13.74
C SER A 904 -8.65 18.43 12.72
N LEU A 905 -8.33 18.59 11.44
CA LEU A 905 -8.96 17.80 10.39
C LEU A 905 -8.43 16.37 10.39
N SER A 906 -9.34 15.40 10.32
CA SER A 906 -8.99 14.04 9.92
C SER A 906 -8.91 13.99 8.39
N LEU A 907 -7.71 13.83 7.83
CA LEU A 907 -7.49 13.84 6.38
C LEU A 907 -7.08 12.46 5.84
N PHE A 908 -6.02 11.88 6.41
CA PHE A 908 -5.48 10.59 6.00
C PHE A 908 -5.15 9.74 7.23
N PRO A 909 -5.46 8.43 7.23
CA PRO A 909 -5.08 7.53 8.30
C PRO A 909 -3.58 7.59 8.55
N VAL A 910 -3.17 7.42 9.82
CA VAL A 910 -1.76 7.48 10.27
C VAL A 910 -1.13 8.89 10.14
N VAL A 911 -1.26 9.57 8.99
CA VAL A 911 -0.56 10.84 8.71
C VAL A 911 -1.25 12.06 9.36
N ALA A 912 -2.59 12.10 9.34
CA ALA A 912 -3.36 13.28 9.74
C ALA A 912 -4.63 12.91 10.50
N GLU A 913 -4.47 12.30 11.68
CA GLU A 913 -5.54 11.96 12.62
C GLU A 913 -5.22 12.54 14.01
N GLY A 914 -6.19 13.12 14.71
CA GLY A 914 -5.93 13.76 15.99
C GLY A 914 -4.93 14.92 15.86
N ILE A 915 -3.95 15.02 16.76
CA ILE A 915 -2.86 16.02 16.73
C ILE A 915 -1.52 15.30 16.48
N THR A 916 -1.08 15.26 15.22
CA THR A 916 0.21 14.64 14.83
C THR A 916 1.36 15.64 14.74
N SER A 917 1.08 16.95 14.73
CA SER A 917 2.11 17.99 14.71
C SER A 917 2.93 17.97 15.99
N SER A 918 4.23 18.26 15.87
CA SER A 918 5.11 18.44 17.04
C SER A 918 4.92 19.84 17.60
N GLN A 919 4.91 19.98 18.93
CA GLN A 919 4.73 21.27 19.58
C GLN A 919 6.05 22.07 19.62
N ALA A 920 5.96 23.34 19.99
CA ALA A 920 7.13 24.13 20.36
C ALA A 920 6.84 24.88 21.66
N ALA A 921 7.88 25.17 22.44
CA ALA A 921 7.73 25.93 23.67
C ALA A 921 8.75 27.07 23.73
N ALA A 922 8.28 28.26 24.12
CA ALA A 922 9.07 29.46 24.35
C ALA A 922 8.26 30.47 25.16
N ASP A 923 8.91 31.44 25.80
CA ASP A 923 8.24 32.60 26.39
C ASP A 923 7.78 33.54 25.25
N PHE A 924 6.55 33.35 24.76
CA PHE A 924 6.04 34.07 23.60
C PHE A 924 5.44 35.43 23.98
N ASP A 925 5.01 35.61 25.23
CA ASP A 925 4.42 36.85 25.71
C ASP A 925 5.37 37.73 26.57
N GLY A 926 6.56 37.21 26.89
CA GLY A 926 7.63 37.91 27.60
C GLY A 926 7.43 37.96 29.12
N ASP A 927 6.61 37.08 29.69
CA ASP A 927 6.32 37.03 31.13
C ASP A 927 7.37 36.24 31.94
N GLY A 928 8.37 35.66 31.27
CA GLY A 928 9.45 34.87 31.85
C GLY A 928 9.07 33.41 32.10
N ARG A 929 7.89 32.95 31.67
CA ARG A 929 7.46 31.55 31.68
C ARG A 929 7.26 31.06 30.26
N PRO A 930 7.57 29.81 29.96
CA PRO A 930 7.31 29.27 28.63
C PRO A 930 5.82 29.07 28.38
N ASP A 931 5.38 29.46 27.18
CA ASP A 931 4.11 29.09 26.56
C ASP A 931 4.33 27.98 25.53
N ILE A 932 3.24 27.34 25.12
CA ILE A 932 3.22 26.22 24.18
C ILE A 932 2.56 26.67 22.88
N LEU A 933 3.27 26.53 21.76
CA LEU A 933 2.72 26.63 20.42
C LEU A 933 2.23 25.24 19.96
N VAL A 934 0.94 25.14 19.65
CA VAL A 934 0.30 23.92 19.13
C VAL A 934 -0.46 24.18 17.84
N GLN A 935 -0.60 23.15 17.01
CA GLN A 935 -1.34 23.25 15.75
C GLN A 935 -2.06 21.95 15.40
N GLY A 936 -3.35 22.03 15.09
CA GLY A 936 -4.09 20.90 14.51
C GLY A 936 -3.95 20.84 12.99
N ASN A 937 -4.29 19.70 12.39
CA ASN A 937 -4.27 19.51 10.94
C ASN A 937 -5.23 20.50 10.27
N GLY A 938 -4.71 21.32 9.35
CA GLY A 938 -5.51 22.36 8.69
C GLY A 938 -6.05 23.45 9.62
N ALA A 939 -5.58 23.53 10.86
CA ALA A 939 -5.97 24.53 11.84
C ALA A 939 -4.88 25.61 12.01
N PRO A 940 -5.25 26.86 12.38
CA PRO A 940 -4.27 27.87 12.74
C PRO A 940 -3.52 27.48 14.02
N PRO A 941 -2.25 27.89 14.17
CA PRO A 941 -1.50 27.64 15.39
C PRO A 941 -2.07 28.47 16.56
N LEU A 942 -2.00 27.92 17.77
CA LEU A 942 -2.38 28.55 19.03
C LEU A 942 -1.19 28.61 19.96
N VAL A 943 -1.03 29.75 20.66
CA VAL A 943 -0.08 29.90 21.78
C VAL A 943 -0.87 29.79 23.07
N LEU A 944 -0.46 28.88 23.95
CA LEU A 944 -1.17 28.52 25.17
C LEU A 944 -0.25 28.61 26.37
N LYS A 945 -0.73 29.22 27.45
CA LYS A 945 -0.03 29.22 28.74
C LYS A 945 0.00 27.82 29.35
N ALA A 946 0.92 27.60 30.30
CA ALA A 946 1.00 26.37 31.08
C ALA A 946 -0.35 25.96 31.73
N ASP A 947 -1.12 26.95 32.22
CA ASP A 947 -2.51 26.75 32.66
C ASP A 947 -3.46 27.50 31.70
N PRO A 948 -4.13 26.80 30.78
CA PRO A 948 -5.07 27.40 29.84
C PRO A 948 -6.42 27.76 30.49
N GLY A 949 -6.60 27.47 31.78
CA GLY A 949 -7.87 27.62 32.49
C GLY A 949 -8.89 26.54 32.14
N ALA A 950 -10.03 26.55 32.84
CA ALA A 950 -11.10 25.58 32.62
C ALA A 950 -11.68 25.70 31.21
N GLN A 951 -11.74 24.56 30.50
CA GLN A 951 -12.31 24.48 29.16
C GLN A 951 -13.84 24.37 29.23
N PRO A 952 -14.61 25.06 28.36
CA PRO A 952 -16.03 24.79 28.21
C PRO A 952 -16.22 23.36 27.67
N GLY A 953 -17.03 22.56 28.38
CA GLY A 953 -17.23 21.14 28.11
C GLY A 953 -18.07 20.82 26.89
#